data_AF-A0A0J6XZR1-F1
#
_entry.id   AF-A0A0J6XZR1-F1
#
_cell.length_a   1.000
_cell.length_b   1.000
_cell.length_c   1.000
_cell.angle_alpha   90.00
_cell.angle_beta   90.00
_cell.angle_gamma   90.00
#
_symmetry.space_group_name_H-M   'P 1'
#
loop_
_entity.id
_entity.type
_entity.pdbx_description
1 polymer ?
#
loop_
_entity_poly.entity_id
_entity_poly.type
_entity_poly.pdbx_seq_one_letter_code
_entity_poly.pdbx_strand_id
1 'polypeptide(L)'
;MYMNAKPQSQTVEQMQGQAQNKSVRVSFEPQVESYDSLTPELRPPALSHHRSQTVNFEGNGHIDVSNSVSGTATPASGQASARIAEPVMRSARPTSTLVRAKSDHWLKSDGENDAKKDDDEDFELRHGWQEEYTSSEYLKILNSPPVKLIGFENFYMYFNEKRHDTGGIPKEQTGSWLQQDWRMRDRLKTVSAALAICLNIGVDPPDVVKTNPSAKLECWVDPTSSGGAQNKVMEQIGKKLQEQYETLSLRTRYKQYLDPSVDETKKFCISLRRNAKDERVLFHYNGHGVPLPTPSAITDTSAWNTLPRALFKKLFRQDLMVAALFRNFLLSERIMRTHECRPISSPELPETHTHPLWQSWDLAVEMVLSQLPALLEHEEGKRHYEYQHSSFFSEQLTAFEVYLSSGPTESNPPDQLPIVLQVLLSQAHRLRALILLSKFLDLGPWAVHLALSIGIFPYVVKLLQSAAQELKPVMVFIWARIMAVDHTVQNDLLKDNGIHYFITILNPSIGIPVGNVSEHRAMCAFIISIFCKEYPQGQNVCLSPELIEFCLHHLMDVENPLLRQWCCLCISMLWNNFAEAKWMGIRCSAPARLCELTMDPVPEVRAAMLHALTSFIGIPDLTDQVAQVEEYLATAIVPMGNDGSALVRRELLVFLSTFVKRYQNKFLVTAYEQLLEEKHLLKHSVSGSKDTQPPPFRDHGVSHNTIYGSLWKLLLILSVDPQEEVAQDAGVVVDYVYKILFDSPVGSLAQDVRDEVLALHRRSRSKKPQPSESVEVKKIRPETPPVQIPSKQEGYLSLSLRRTASVAASLKNLAFGSAATIDQRPSSPLNPSGRQTMAKNRMTITPRGRAPPEWTRPPEVNDQPVSAGQYGQAPTPPSRGVNPRDLTKEPSIPLKSNFLEWSTEYFREPQMKPNEPDEPGSADYNQRLWRRARNERIIVETQQLKDKGGSGRWDVALTLMSNPSQPAKMCFHQFEDHLAVADDRDTICNKNAGLVLDWQQGQGKALIAGDVKVIRVWNAATEVCTNDISARSGSCITSLTSDQVAGNIFIAGFGDGAVRVFDQRLKPTTAMVKVWREHKQWITNVHMQRGGVRELISGSRNGEVRLWDLRMDNSIDTIQATKDTLRTLSVHEHAPVFSIGTNRHEVKTFNVDGSYLSSFEPHGSFLSQSRTSPVVGAAFHPHKMVMACSALYDNYVNLVSC
;
A
#
# COMPACT_ATOMS: atom_id res chain seq x y z
N MET A 1 45.74 45.42 27.55
CA MET A 1 46.83 46.03 26.75
C MET A 1 46.62 45.69 25.28
N TYR A 2 47.07 46.54 24.36
CA TYR A 2 46.69 46.50 22.94
C TYR A 2 47.56 45.56 22.06
N MET A 3 46.90 44.95 21.07
CA MET A 3 47.35 44.65 19.68
C MET A 3 48.33 43.52 19.30
N ASN A 4 48.03 43.00 18.09
CA ASN A 4 48.85 42.26 17.09
C ASN A 4 49.20 40.78 17.43
N ALA A 5 49.00 39.80 16.54
CA ALA A 5 49.18 39.81 15.08
C ALA A 5 48.31 38.77 14.31
N LYS A 6 48.42 38.76 12.97
CA LYS A 6 47.73 37.87 12.01
C LYS A 6 48.18 36.40 12.10
N PRO A 7 47.41 35.48 11.50
CA PRO A 7 48.00 34.60 10.48
C PRO A 7 47.33 34.72 9.10
N GLN A 8 48.05 34.28 8.07
CA GLN A 8 47.62 34.30 6.67
C GLN A 8 46.92 33.00 6.25
N SER A 9 46.03 33.15 5.28
CA SER A 9 45.40 32.13 4.43
C SER A 9 46.10 30.77 4.30
N GLN A 10 45.37 29.70 4.64
CA GLN A 10 45.41 28.45 3.89
C GLN A 10 44.02 28.17 3.28
N THR A 11 44.07 27.62 2.08
CA THR A 11 42.99 27.16 1.18
C THR A 11 41.72 26.64 1.85
N VAL A 12 40.59 27.26 1.51
CA VAL A 12 39.25 26.68 1.66
C VAL A 12 38.90 25.96 0.36
N GLU A 13 38.87 24.63 0.36
CA GLU A 13 38.18 23.87 -0.69
C GLU A 13 36.68 23.84 -0.43
N GLN A 14 35.89 24.15 -1.45
CA GLN A 14 34.44 24.16 -1.36
C GLN A 14 33.89 22.74 -1.48
N MET A 15 33.45 22.15 -0.35
CA MET A 15 32.54 21.01 -0.39
C MET A 15 31.15 21.48 -0.88
N GLN A 16 30.87 21.26 -2.15
CA GLN A 16 29.51 21.40 -2.70
C GLN A 16 28.65 20.23 -2.23
N GLY A 17 27.68 20.50 -1.35
CA GLY A 17 26.63 19.54 -1.02
C GLY A 17 25.67 19.35 -2.20
N GLN A 18 25.56 18.14 -2.72
CA GLN A 18 24.52 17.80 -3.70
C GLN A 18 23.18 17.61 -2.99
N ALA A 19 22.25 18.53 -3.24
CA ALA A 19 20.87 18.38 -2.80
C ALA A 19 20.18 17.26 -3.60
N GLN A 20 19.55 16.32 -2.90
CA GLN A 20 18.75 15.26 -3.52
C GLN A 20 17.42 15.83 -4.02
N ASN A 21 17.22 15.83 -5.34
CA ASN A 21 15.95 16.20 -5.95
C ASN A 21 14.90 15.08 -5.74
N LYS A 22 13.76 15.44 -5.16
CA LYS A 22 12.54 14.63 -5.19
C LYS A 22 12.00 14.61 -6.62
N SER A 23 11.84 13.43 -7.23
CA SER A 23 11.23 13.30 -8.56
C SER A 23 9.87 12.62 -8.50
N VAL A 24 8.81 13.43 -8.43
CA VAL A 24 7.48 13.04 -8.93
C VAL A 24 7.50 13.23 -10.45
N ARG A 25 7.10 12.22 -11.23
CA ARG A 25 6.56 12.44 -12.59
C ARG A 25 5.83 11.23 -13.16
N VAL A 26 4.53 11.40 -13.36
CA VAL A 26 3.82 10.86 -14.52
C VAL A 26 4.20 11.75 -15.71
N SER A 27 4.42 11.17 -16.89
CA SER A 27 4.79 11.90 -18.10
C SER A 27 3.59 12.64 -18.70
N PHE A 28 3.61 13.98 -18.59
CA PHE A 28 2.81 14.86 -19.43
C PHE A 28 3.69 15.39 -20.57
N GLU A 29 3.20 15.34 -21.81
CA GLU A 29 3.77 16.15 -22.91
C GLU A 29 3.17 17.57 -22.92
N PRO A 30 3.88 18.56 -23.51
CA PRO A 30 3.73 19.96 -23.11
C PRO A 30 2.54 20.67 -23.77
N GLN A 31 1.95 21.61 -23.03
CA GLN A 31 1.01 22.58 -23.58
C GLN A 31 1.72 23.54 -24.54
N VAL A 32 1.05 23.88 -25.63
CA VAL A 32 1.52 24.85 -26.64
C VAL A 32 1.52 26.27 -26.06
N GLU A 33 2.61 26.99 -26.22
CA GLU A 33 2.74 28.40 -25.85
C GLU A 33 1.88 29.28 -26.78
N SER A 34 0.94 30.06 -26.23
CA SER A 34 0.26 31.14 -26.97
C SER A 34 1.01 32.46 -26.80
N TYR A 35 1.35 33.10 -27.91
CA TYR A 35 2.14 34.33 -27.96
C TYR A 35 1.45 35.55 -27.32
N ASP A 36 2.27 36.42 -26.71
CA ASP A 36 1.91 37.71 -26.14
C ASP A 36 1.26 38.71 -27.13
N SER A 37 0.40 39.60 -26.61
CA SER A 37 0.75 41.05 -26.53
C SER A 37 -0.33 41.98 -25.94
N LEU A 38 0.15 42.95 -25.13
CA LEU A 38 -0.39 44.30 -24.82
C LEU A 38 -1.41 44.52 -23.65
N THR A 39 -0.83 44.93 -22.51
CA THR A 39 -1.20 45.96 -21.49
C THR A 39 -2.39 46.91 -21.73
N PRO A 40 -3.09 47.46 -20.69
CA PRO A 40 -2.43 48.08 -19.51
C PRO A 40 -3.06 47.93 -18.11
N GLU A 41 -2.30 48.40 -17.12
CA GLU A 41 -2.56 48.40 -15.68
C GLU A 41 -3.82 49.20 -15.26
N LEU A 42 -4.63 48.62 -14.36
CA LEU A 42 -5.45 49.40 -13.43
C LEU A 42 -5.39 48.80 -12.02
N ARG A 43 -5.22 49.68 -11.03
CA ARG A 43 -4.86 49.41 -9.64
C ARG A 43 -6.11 49.29 -8.75
N PRO A 44 -6.29 48.23 -7.94
CA PRO A 44 -7.35 48.20 -6.93
C PRO A 44 -6.95 49.00 -5.67
N PRO A 45 -7.86 49.79 -5.06
CA PRO A 45 -7.59 50.46 -3.78
C PRO A 45 -7.82 49.51 -2.60
N ALA A 46 -7.00 49.65 -1.56
CA ALA A 46 -7.19 48.97 -0.28
C ALA A 46 -8.26 49.65 0.57
N LEU A 47 -9.02 48.88 1.35
CA LEU A 47 -9.79 49.39 2.49
C LEU A 47 -9.63 48.48 3.72
N SER A 48 -9.73 49.11 4.88
CA SER A 48 -9.19 48.66 6.17
C SER A 48 -10.21 47.97 7.07
N HIS A 49 -9.71 47.25 8.09
CA HIS A 49 -10.48 46.78 9.24
C HIS A 49 -11.36 47.88 9.87
N HIS A 50 -12.55 47.54 10.37
CA HIS A 50 -12.81 47.56 11.83
C HIS A 50 -14.16 46.94 12.26
N ARG A 51 -14.03 46.14 13.35
CA ARG A 51 -14.96 45.63 14.37
C ARG A 51 -16.22 46.46 14.72
N SER A 52 -17.34 45.76 14.93
CA SER A 52 -18.49 46.10 15.81
C SER A 52 -19.12 44.76 16.29
N GLN A 53 -19.22 44.37 17.56
CA GLN A 53 -19.80 44.96 18.79
C GLN A 53 -21.33 45.16 18.78
N THR A 54 -21.97 44.50 19.74
CA THR A 54 -23.42 44.36 19.97
C THR A 54 -23.85 44.97 21.32
N VAL A 55 -24.88 45.81 21.36
CA VAL A 55 -25.73 46.09 22.55
C VAL A 55 -27.17 46.43 22.09
N ASN A 56 -28.16 46.07 22.91
CA ASN A 56 -29.63 46.14 22.67
C ASN A 56 -30.26 47.53 22.94
N PHE A 57 -31.55 47.68 22.62
CA PHE A 57 -32.53 48.37 23.50
C PHE A 57 -33.96 47.77 23.40
N GLU A 58 -34.71 47.97 24.49
CA GLU A 58 -36.06 47.56 24.97
C GLU A 58 -37.26 47.61 23.99
N GLY A 59 -38.47 47.08 24.27
CA GLY A 59 -38.98 46.32 25.43
C GLY A 59 -40.53 46.09 25.46
N ASN A 60 -40.97 45.37 26.51
CA ASN A 60 -42.33 45.06 27.05
C ASN A 60 -43.14 43.88 26.44
N GLY A 61 -43.78 42.99 27.23
CA GLY A 61 -43.81 42.83 28.70
C GLY A 61 -44.74 41.67 29.18
N HIS A 62 -44.69 41.36 30.49
CA HIS A 62 -45.39 40.30 31.27
C HIS A 62 -44.91 38.82 31.08
N ILE A 63 -44.48 38.02 32.10
CA ILE A 63 -44.91 37.76 33.52
C ILE A 63 -46.15 36.82 33.52
N ASP A 64 -46.20 35.61 34.13
CA ASP A 64 -45.35 34.99 35.17
C ASP A 64 -45.43 33.42 35.29
N VAL A 65 -44.40 32.82 35.92
CA VAL A 65 -44.43 31.71 36.94
C VAL A 65 -44.84 30.24 36.65
N SER A 66 -44.02 29.34 37.24
CA SER A 66 -44.28 27.98 37.80
C SER A 66 -44.05 26.68 37.00
N ASN A 67 -42.87 26.07 37.26
CA ASN A 67 -42.66 24.79 37.96
C ASN A 67 -43.44 23.49 37.62
N SER A 68 -42.63 22.41 37.46
CA SER A 68 -42.83 21.06 38.03
C SER A 68 -43.87 20.13 37.38
N VAL A 69 -43.87 18.79 37.54
CA VAL A 69 -42.87 17.74 37.89
C VAL A 69 -43.50 16.38 37.52
N SER A 70 -42.74 15.47 36.90
CA SER A 70 -43.03 14.00 36.79
C SER A 70 -44.36 13.54 36.15
N GLY A 71 -44.47 12.23 35.85
CA GLY A 71 -45.79 11.58 35.74
C GLY A 71 -45.98 10.61 34.57
N THR A 72 -45.33 9.46 34.65
CA THR A 72 -45.70 8.19 33.98
C THR A 72 -47.20 7.95 33.74
N ALA A 73 -47.59 7.47 32.54
CA ALA A 73 -48.29 6.17 32.35
C ALA A 73 -48.88 5.97 30.94
N THR A 74 -48.54 4.85 30.31
CA THR A 74 -49.39 4.09 29.34
C THR A 74 -50.54 3.39 30.09
N PRO A 75 -51.66 2.91 29.47
CA PRO A 75 -51.70 2.29 28.12
C PRO A 75 -53.02 2.35 27.29
N ALA A 76 -52.96 1.70 26.11
CA ALA A 76 -54.00 0.90 25.45
C ALA A 76 -55.21 1.54 24.70
N SER A 77 -55.23 1.23 23.38
CA SER A 77 -56.38 0.78 22.55
C SER A 77 -57.62 1.68 22.33
N GLY A 78 -57.98 1.87 21.04
CA GLY A 78 -59.33 2.30 20.62
C GLY A 78 -59.40 2.69 19.14
N GLN A 79 -60.21 1.98 18.35
CA GLN A 79 -60.45 2.28 16.92
C GLN A 79 -61.50 3.40 16.77
N ALA A 80 -61.40 4.24 15.72
CA ALA A 80 -62.52 4.57 14.80
C ALA A 80 -62.12 5.60 13.72
N SER A 81 -62.68 5.44 12.52
CA SER A 81 -62.53 6.35 11.38
C SER A 81 -63.41 7.60 11.48
N ALA A 82 -62.91 8.75 11.02
CA ALA A 82 -63.73 9.81 10.43
C ALA A 82 -62.95 10.56 9.33
N ARG A 83 -63.56 10.73 8.15
CA ARG A 83 -63.01 11.52 7.04
C ARG A 83 -63.54 12.96 7.12
N ILE A 84 -62.69 13.96 6.89
CA ILE A 84 -63.11 15.29 6.41
C ILE A 84 -62.12 15.74 5.32
N ALA A 85 -62.64 16.15 4.17
CA ALA A 85 -61.92 16.84 3.09
C ALA A 85 -62.17 18.37 3.24
N GLU A 86 -61.52 19.34 2.61
CA GLU A 86 -60.83 19.54 1.32
C GLU A 86 -59.89 20.80 1.51
N PRO A 87 -59.32 21.54 0.52
CA PRO A 87 -59.36 21.40 -0.95
C PRO A 87 -57.97 21.35 -1.64
N VAL A 88 -57.98 20.99 -2.92
CA VAL A 88 -56.83 21.08 -3.84
C VAL A 88 -57.11 22.14 -4.91
N MET A 89 -56.20 23.09 -5.13
CA MET A 89 -56.14 23.84 -6.38
C MET A 89 -55.00 23.33 -7.28
N ARG A 90 -55.29 23.28 -8.58
CA ARG A 90 -54.43 22.68 -9.63
C ARG A 90 -53.61 23.74 -10.35
N SER A 91 -52.40 23.39 -10.76
CA SER A 91 -51.81 23.83 -12.03
C SER A 91 -51.10 22.66 -12.71
N ALA A 92 -50.92 22.74 -14.04
CA ALA A 92 -50.87 21.56 -14.89
C ALA A 92 -49.49 20.91 -15.07
N ARG A 93 -49.47 19.59 -15.29
CA ARG A 93 -48.35 18.86 -15.90
C ARG A 93 -48.58 18.73 -17.41
N PRO A 94 -47.53 18.78 -18.26
CA PRO A 94 -47.64 18.39 -19.67
C PRO A 94 -47.86 16.87 -19.80
N THR A 95 -48.58 16.48 -20.85
CA THR A 95 -48.98 15.11 -21.19
C THR A 95 -47.86 14.28 -21.80
N SER A 96 -47.69 13.02 -21.36
CA SER A 96 -46.91 12.02 -22.10
C SER A 96 -47.75 11.42 -23.23
N THR A 97 -47.32 11.60 -24.48
CA THR A 97 -47.85 10.86 -25.62
C THR A 97 -47.05 9.58 -25.82
N LEU A 98 -47.66 8.43 -25.54
CA LEU A 98 -47.64 7.23 -26.39
C LEU A 98 -48.63 6.19 -25.83
N VAL A 99 -49.33 5.50 -26.72
CA VAL A 99 -50.55 4.74 -26.39
C VAL A 99 -50.20 3.30 -26.01
N ARG A 100 -50.62 2.87 -24.82
CA ARG A 100 -50.56 1.47 -24.40
C ARG A 100 -51.57 0.64 -25.20
N ALA A 101 -51.09 -0.09 -26.21
CA ALA A 101 -51.90 -1.08 -26.90
C ALA A 101 -52.33 -2.19 -25.92
N LYS A 102 -53.62 -2.51 -25.91
CA LYS A 102 -54.19 -3.71 -25.28
C LYS A 102 -54.51 -4.73 -26.38
N SER A 103 -54.29 -6.00 -26.11
CA SER A 103 -54.87 -7.10 -26.88
C SER A 103 -55.24 -8.26 -25.95
N ASP A 104 -56.45 -8.18 -25.37
CA ASP A 104 -57.09 -9.30 -24.68
C ASP A 104 -57.92 -10.11 -25.70
N HIS A 105 -57.42 -11.26 -26.15
CA HIS A 105 -58.23 -12.40 -26.60
C HIS A 105 -57.36 -13.64 -26.85
N TRP A 106 -57.76 -14.79 -26.31
CA TRP A 106 -58.20 -15.96 -27.08
C TRP A 106 -58.86 -16.98 -26.14
N LEU A 107 -59.79 -17.78 -26.66
CA LEU A 107 -60.64 -18.68 -25.88
C LEU A 107 -59.95 -20.02 -25.59
N LYS A 108 -60.38 -20.68 -24.50
CA LYS A 108 -60.14 -22.12 -24.28
C LYS A 108 -60.78 -22.96 -25.38
N SER A 109 -60.07 -23.99 -25.82
CA SER A 109 -60.65 -25.19 -26.43
C SER A 109 -59.83 -26.39 -25.95
N ASP A 110 -60.47 -27.30 -25.23
CA ASP A 110 -59.88 -28.61 -24.88
C ASP A 110 -59.89 -29.53 -26.12
N GLY A 111 -58.94 -30.46 -26.21
CA GLY A 111 -58.88 -31.47 -27.28
C GLY A 111 -57.58 -32.28 -27.30
N GLU A 112 -57.64 -33.53 -26.86
CA GLU A 112 -56.52 -34.49 -26.88
C GLU A 112 -56.23 -35.02 -28.30
N ASN A 113 -54.95 -35.06 -28.72
CA ASN A 113 -54.19 -36.32 -28.95
C ASN A 113 -52.85 -36.16 -29.73
N ASP A 114 -51.93 -37.07 -29.41
CA ASP A 114 -50.79 -37.58 -30.21
C ASP A 114 -49.62 -36.68 -30.65
N ALA A 115 -48.69 -36.51 -29.70
CA ALA A 115 -47.30 -37.02 -29.77
C ALA A 115 -46.48 -36.89 -31.08
N LYS A 116 -45.47 -36.00 -31.03
CA LYS A 116 -44.12 -36.24 -31.58
C LYS A 116 -43.08 -35.54 -30.69
N LYS A 117 -41.91 -36.17 -30.54
CA LYS A 117 -40.78 -35.61 -29.79
C LYS A 117 -40.09 -34.51 -30.58
N ASP A 118 -39.80 -33.40 -29.91
CA ASP A 118 -38.55 -32.63 -30.05
C ASP A 118 -38.16 -32.18 -28.63
N ASP A 119 -36.86 -32.18 -28.32
CA ASP A 119 -36.33 -31.92 -26.96
C ASP A 119 -36.18 -30.41 -26.67
N ASP A 120 -37.28 -29.66 -26.77
CA ASP A 120 -37.39 -28.32 -26.21
C ASP A 120 -38.01 -28.42 -24.80
N GLU A 121 -37.15 -28.37 -23.76
CA GLU A 121 -37.62 -28.17 -22.38
C GLU A 121 -38.21 -26.76 -22.26
N ASP A 122 -39.55 -26.66 -22.26
CA ASP A 122 -40.26 -25.41 -21.98
C ASP A 122 -39.81 -24.82 -20.64
N PHE A 123 -39.09 -23.70 -20.70
CA PHE A 123 -38.68 -22.93 -19.52
C PHE A 123 -39.88 -22.18 -18.94
N GLU A 124 -40.75 -22.88 -18.20
CA GLU A 124 -41.75 -22.22 -17.35
C GLU A 124 -41.07 -21.24 -16.40
N LEU A 125 -41.41 -19.95 -16.54
CA LEU A 125 -40.94 -18.84 -15.71
C LEU A 125 -41.39 -18.99 -14.25
N ARG A 126 -40.68 -19.80 -13.47
CA ARG A 126 -40.71 -19.76 -12.01
C ARG A 126 -39.64 -18.80 -11.47
N HIS A 127 -39.86 -18.40 -10.21
CA HIS A 127 -39.04 -17.49 -9.39
C HIS A 127 -39.37 -15.98 -9.54
N GLY A 128 -39.25 -15.24 -8.44
CA GLY A 128 -39.78 -13.87 -8.23
C GLY A 128 -39.09 -12.73 -8.98
N TRP A 129 -38.59 -12.98 -10.18
CA TRP A 129 -38.02 -11.97 -11.09
C TRP A 129 -39.00 -10.84 -11.38
N GLN A 130 -40.27 -11.22 -11.60
CA GLN A 130 -41.35 -10.28 -11.81
C GLN A 130 -41.57 -9.43 -10.56
N GLU A 131 -41.53 -10.01 -9.36
CA GLU A 131 -41.72 -9.27 -8.10
C GLU A 131 -40.57 -8.28 -7.86
N GLU A 132 -39.32 -8.64 -8.11
CA GLU A 132 -38.18 -7.72 -7.95
C GLU A 132 -38.25 -6.54 -8.94
N TYR A 133 -38.36 -6.82 -10.25
CA TYR A 133 -38.43 -5.79 -11.29
C TYR A 133 -39.75 -4.98 -11.33
N THR A 134 -40.82 -5.48 -10.70
CA THR A 134 -42.08 -4.72 -10.52
C THR A 134 -42.28 -4.18 -9.10
N SER A 135 -41.36 -4.44 -8.17
CA SER A 135 -41.47 -3.97 -6.79
C SER A 135 -41.49 -2.44 -6.74
N SER A 136 -42.33 -1.89 -5.85
CA SER A 136 -42.44 -0.44 -5.72
C SER A 136 -41.16 0.22 -5.21
N GLU A 137 -40.25 -0.53 -4.59
CA GLU A 137 -38.97 -0.04 -4.09
C GLU A 137 -37.90 -0.03 -5.20
N TYR A 138 -37.76 -1.13 -5.96
CA TYR A 138 -36.89 -1.15 -7.14
C TYR A 138 -37.34 -0.10 -8.16
N LEU A 139 -38.65 0.04 -8.43
CA LEU A 139 -39.18 1.10 -9.30
C LEU A 139 -38.97 2.52 -8.75
N LYS A 140 -38.93 2.74 -7.42
CA LYS A 140 -38.57 4.04 -6.83
C LYS A 140 -37.08 4.35 -6.96
N ILE A 141 -36.23 3.34 -6.78
CA ILE A 141 -34.80 3.41 -7.02
C ILE A 141 -34.59 3.81 -8.50
N LEU A 142 -35.12 3.02 -9.44
CA LEU A 142 -35.05 3.24 -10.89
C LEU A 142 -35.51 4.64 -11.37
N ASN A 143 -36.60 5.18 -10.80
CA ASN A 143 -37.16 6.47 -11.20
C ASN A 143 -36.60 7.68 -10.43
N SER A 144 -35.69 7.46 -9.48
CA SER A 144 -34.99 8.56 -8.81
C SER A 144 -33.90 9.15 -9.73
N PRO A 145 -33.55 10.44 -9.62
CA PRO A 145 -32.43 10.99 -10.39
C PRO A 145 -31.13 10.21 -10.06
N PRO A 146 -30.12 10.18 -10.95
CA PRO A 146 -28.86 9.47 -10.70
C PRO A 146 -28.18 9.86 -9.38
N VAL A 147 -28.43 11.08 -8.90
CA VAL A 147 -28.00 11.63 -7.59
C VAL A 147 -28.56 10.87 -6.38
N LYS A 148 -29.69 10.15 -6.51
CA LYS A 148 -30.29 9.29 -5.46
C LYS A 148 -30.21 7.80 -5.78
N LEU A 149 -30.07 7.42 -7.05
CA LEU A 149 -29.80 6.05 -7.50
C LEU A 149 -28.45 5.54 -7.01
N ILE A 150 -27.46 6.43 -6.98
CA ILE A 150 -26.21 6.19 -6.27
C ILE A 150 -26.48 6.53 -4.80
N GLY A 151 -26.50 5.50 -3.95
CA GLY A 151 -26.35 5.68 -2.51
C GLY A 151 -24.94 6.19 -2.20
N PHE A 152 -24.72 7.49 -2.38
CA PHE A 152 -23.41 8.17 -2.28
C PHE A 152 -22.77 8.11 -0.87
N GLU A 153 -23.43 7.48 0.10
CA GLU A 153 -22.86 7.12 1.40
C GLU A 153 -21.79 6.02 1.27
N ASN A 154 -21.97 5.02 0.38
CA ASN A 154 -21.05 3.87 0.25
C ASN A 154 -20.52 3.69 -1.20
N PHE A 155 -19.50 4.47 -1.57
CA PHE A 155 -18.70 4.18 -2.77
C PHE A 155 -17.53 3.26 -2.41
N TYR A 156 -17.65 1.97 -2.71
CA TYR A 156 -16.58 1.00 -2.47
C TYR A 156 -15.37 1.27 -3.37
N MET A 157 -14.18 1.32 -2.78
CA MET A 157 -12.90 1.41 -3.48
C MET A 157 -12.18 0.07 -3.36
N TYR A 158 -11.77 -0.49 -4.49
CA TYR A 158 -11.03 -1.74 -4.58
C TYR A 158 -9.58 -1.45 -4.95
N PHE A 159 -8.67 -2.34 -4.57
CA PHE A 159 -7.22 -2.19 -4.79
C PHE A 159 -6.59 -0.92 -4.14
N ASN A 160 -7.19 -0.42 -3.04
CA ASN A 160 -6.72 0.76 -2.28
C ASN A 160 -6.25 0.40 -0.85
N GLU A 161 -6.04 -0.89 -0.55
CA GLU A 161 -5.46 -1.31 0.73
C GLU A 161 -3.92 -1.31 0.68
N LYS A 162 -3.26 -1.24 1.84
CA LYS A 162 -1.79 -1.12 1.98
C LYS A 162 -0.98 -2.11 1.14
N ARG A 163 -1.46 -3.35 0.93
CA ARG A 163 -0.80 -4.36 0.09
C ARG A 163 -0.63 -3.94 -1.37
N HIS A 164 -1.53 -3.11 -1.89
CA HIS A 164 -1.50 -2.60 -3.27
C HIS A 164 -0.52 -1.42 -3.41
N ASP A 165 -0.49 -0.51 -2.43
CA ASP A 165 0.40 0.65 -2.42
C ASP A 165 1.89 0.26 -2.31
N THR A 166 2.16 -0.81 -1.56
CA THR A 166 3.51 -1.26 -1.20
C THR A 166 3.95 -2.54 -1.91
N GLY A 167 3.05 -3.24 -2.61
CA GLY A 167 3.32 -4.57 -3.17
C GLY A 167 3.68 -5.62 -2.12
N GLY A 168 3.41 -5.38 -0.83
CA GLY A 168 3.91 -6.21 0.28
C GLY A 168 5.42 -6.09 0.52
N ILE A 169 6.09 -5.10 -0.07
CA ILE A 169 7.49 -4.77 0.20
C ILE A 169 7.50 -3.82 1.42
N PRO A 170 8.25 -4.13 2.50
CA PRO A 170 8.33 -3.21 3.64
C PRO A 170 8.97 -1.89 3.21
N LYS A 171 8.48 -0.75 3.72
CA LYS A 171 9.13 0.54 3.46
C LYS A 171 10.59 0.47 3.91
N GLU A 172 11.51 0.95 3.07
CA GLU A 172 12.89 1.16 3.50
C GLU A 172 12.91 2.02 4.76
N GLN A 173 13.79 1.68 5.71
CA GLN A 173 13.94 2.42 6.96
C GLN A 173 14.59 3.77 6.68
N THR A 174 13.77 4.70 6.20
CA THR A 174 14.16 6.02 5.74
C THR A 174 14.60 6.82 6.97
N GLY A 175 15.91 7.00 7.10
CA GLY A 175 16.52 7.44 8.35
C GLY A 175 17.02 6.26 9.17
N SER A 176 18.33 6.03 9.12
CA SER A 176 19.00 5.18 10.09
C SER A 176 18.86 5.80 11.47
N TRP A 177 17.89 5.33 12.26
CA TRP A 177 18.01 5.29 13.71
C TRP A 177 19.16 4.33 14.04
N LEU A 178 20.40 4.80 13.81
CA LEU A 178 21.67 4.15 14.09
C LEU A 178 21.57 3.55 15.48
N GLN A 179 21.35 2.22 15.54
CA GLN A 179 20.77 1.46 16.65
C GLN A 179 21.22 2.00 18.01
N GLN A 180 20.50 3.02 18.51
CA GLN A 180 21.12 3.94 19.46
C GLN A 180 20.99 3.32 20.83
N ASP A 181 22.05 2.62 21.26
CA ASP A 181 21.96 1.70 22.38
C ASP A 181 21.42 2.41 23.63
N TRP A 182 20.17 2.08 23.94
CA TRP A 182 19.47 2.60 25.11
C TRP A 182 19.81 1.76 26.34
N ARG A 183 20.40 0.57 26.15
CA ARG A 183 20.88 -0.28 27.24
C ARG A 183 22.17 0.28 27.81
N MET A 184 22.17 0.45 29.13
CA MET A 184 23.38 0.79 29.88
C MET A 184 24.20 -0.49 30.13
N ARG A 185 25.19 -0.75 29.26
CA ARG A 185 26.11 -1.89 29.40
C ARG A 185 26.98 -1.77 30.67
N ASP A 186 27.52 -0.57 30.93
CA ASP A 186 28.45 -0.33 32.05
C ASP A 186 27.75 0.30 33.27
N ARG A 187 27.13 -0.52 34.13
CA ARG A 187 26.59 -0.08 35.43
C ARG A 187 27.69 0.03 36.48
N LEU A 188 28.37 1.18 36.52
CA LEU A 188 29.30 1.55 37.59
C LEU A 188 28.59 1.74 38.93
N LYS A 189 29.25 1.38 40.04
CA LYS A 189 28.71 1.56 41.40
C LYS A 189 29.67 2.37 42.26
N THR A 190 29.13 3.27 43.08
CA THR A 190 29.91 3.91 44.15
C THR A 190 30.00 3.00 45.37
N VAL A 191 31.13 2.29 45.51
CA VAL A 191 31.34 1.25 46.53
C VAL A 191 31.92 1.80 47.83
N SER A 192 32.70 2.89 47.77
CA SER A 192 33.32 3.51 48.95
C SER A 192 33.26 5.03 48.87
N ALA A 193 33.19 5.67 50.04
CA ALA A 193 33.13 7.12 50.19
C ALA A 193 34.09 7.59 51.29
N ALA A 194 34.86 8.63 50.99
CA ALA A 194 35.65 9.38 51.98
C ALA A 194 34.93 10.70 52.28
N LEU A 195 34.79 11.01 53.58
CA LEU A 195 34.29 12.28 54.07
C LEU A 195 35.45 12.97 54.80
N ALA A 196 36.17 13.84 54.08
CA ALA A 196 37.24 14.66 54.64
C ALA A 196 36.66 16.01 55.08
N ILE A 197 36.74 16.31 56.37
CA ILE A 197 36.14 17.51 56.98
C ILE A 197 37.28 18.32 57.58
N CYS A 198 37.49 19.52 57.07
CA CYS A 198 38.58 20.42 57.47
C CYS A 198 37.97 21.74 57.97
N LEU A 199 37.65 21.84 59.27
CA LEU A 199 36.86 22.94 59.82
C LEU A 199 37.56 23.73 60.94
N ASN A 200 38.66 23.24 61.53
CA ASN A 200 39.51 23.96 62.52
C ASN A 200 38.69 24.85 63.51
N ILE A 201 37.67 24.25 64.15
CA ILE A 201 36.56 24.98 64.79
C ILE A 201 37.07 26.03 65.79
N GLY A 202 36.87 27.31 65.49
CA GLY A 202 37.26 28.44 66.33
C GLY A 202 38.51 29.20 65.88
N VAL A 203 39.16 28.77 64.79
CA VAL A 203 40.22 29.53 64.11
C VAL A 203 39.73 29.93 62.72
N ASP A 204 39.44 31.21 62.54
CA ASP A 204 38.93 31.74 61.28
C ASP A 204 40.06 31.86 60.24
N PRO A 205 39.84 31.49 58.96
CA PRO A 205 40.84 31.63 57.92
C PRO A 205 41.15 33.12 57.66
N PRO A 206 42.40 33.48 57.37
CA PRO A 206 42.83 34.88 57.26
C PRO A 206 42.19 35.65 56.09
N ASP A 207 41.56 34.94 55.15
CA ASP A 207 41.06 35.48 53.89
C ASP A 207 39.57 35.89 53.94
N VAL A 208 38.86 35.66 55.04
CA VAL A 208 37.39 35.87 55.12
C VAL A 208 36.97 36.66 56.37
N VAL A 209 36.36 37.82 56.16
CA VAL A 209 35.75 38.64 57.22
C VAL A 209 34.30 38.20 57.45
N LYS A 210 33.98 37.68 58.64
CA LYS A 210 32.60 37.29 59.01
C LYS A 210 31.72 38.50 59.30
N THR A 211 30.48 38.46 58.81
CA THR A 211 29.42 39.42 59.17
C THR A 211 28.84 39.11 60.57
N ASN A 212 28.17 40.08 61.18
CA ASN A 212 27.37 39.85 62.40
C ASN A 212 25.89 40.20 62.13
N PRO A 213 24.95 39.23 62.15
CA PRO A 213 25.17 37.80 62.38
C PRO A 213 25.90 37.11 61.22
N SER A 214 26.57 35.98 61.52
CA SER A 214 27.14 35.07 60.53
C SER A 214 26.26 33.82 60.41
N ALA A 215 26.31 33.13 59.26
CA ALA A 215 25.90 31.73 59.21
C ALA A 215 26.83 30.90 60.11
N LYS A 216 26.27 29.91 60.82
CA LYS A 216 27.01 29.08 61.80
C LYS A 216 26.73 27.58 61.73
N LEU A 217 25.56 27.17 61.26
CA LEU A 217 25.14 25.77 61.27
C LEU A 217 25.95 24.94 60.25
N GLU A 218 26.71 23.97 60.74
CA GLU A 218 27.43 22.98 59.93
C GLU A 218 26.72 21.63 60.04
N CYS A 219 26.25 21.06 58.93
CA CYS A 219 25.49 19.81 58.91
C CYS A 219 24.29 19.77 59.89
N TRP A 220 23.64 20.91 60.11
CA TRP A 220 22.55 21.15 61.10
C TRP A 220 22.96 21.10 62.58
N VAL A 221 24.27 21.19 62.87
CA VAL A 221 24.83 21.35 64.21
C VAL A 221 25.39 22.77 64.34
N ASP A 222 25.08 23.49 65.41
CA ASP A 222 25.74 24.78 65.70
C ASP A 222 27.06 24.50 66.45
N PRO A 223 28.23 24.71 65.82
CA PRO A 223 29.54 24.46 66.44
C PRO A 223 29.85 25.43 67.57
N THR A 224 29.07 26.51 67.74
CA THR A 224 29.20 27.50 68.82
C THR A 224 28.21 27.29 69.97
N SER A 225 27.18 26.44 69.79
CA SER A 225 26.17 26.16 70.83
C SER A 225 26.65 25.26 71.96
N SER A 226 27.67 24.45 71.70
CA SER A 226 28.12 23.38 72.58
C SER A 226 29.39 23.76 73.32
N GLY A 227 29.28 24.05 74.63
CA GLY A 227 30.42 24.31 75.52
C GLY A 227 31.30 23.08 75.83
N GLY A 228 31.49 22.19 74.86
CA GLY A 228 32.29 20.96 74.96
C GLY A 228 33.55 21.01 74.10
N ALA A 229 34.47 20.06 74.31
CA ALA A 229 35.72 19.98 73.56
C ALA A 229 35.49 19.89 72.04
N GLN A 230 36.26 20.66 71.25
CA GLN A 230 36.13 20.82 69.79
C GLN A 230 36.02 19.48 69.05
N ASN A 231 36.82 18.47 69.43
CA ASN A 231 36.79 17.14 68.83
C ASN A 231 35.40 16.47 68.88
N LYS A 232 34.65 16.65 69.98
CA LYS A 232 33.32 16.04 70.15
C LYS A 232 32.27 16.66 69.22
N VAL A 233 32.40 17.97 68.96
CA VAL A 233 31.55 18.69 68.00
C VAL A 233 31.90 18.24 66.58
N MET A 234 33.19 18.09 66.27
CA MET A 234 33.66 17.58 64.97
C MET A 234 33.19 16.15 64.68
N GLU A 235 33.24 15.25 65.66
CA GLU A 235 32.68 13.89 65.56
C GLU A 235 31.15 13.89 65.33
N GLN A 236 30.43 14.82 65.96
CA GLN A 236 28.98 14.97 65.74
C GLN A 236 28.67 15.46 64.32
N ILE A 237 29.42 16.44 63.81
CA ILE A 237 29.31 16.92 62.42
C ILE A 237 29.63 15.79 61.43
N GLY A 238 30.74 15.06 61.64
CA GLY A 238 31.12 13.93 60.81
C GLY A 238 30.09 12.80 60.78
N LYS A 239 29.52 12.45 61.94
CA LYS A 239 28.43 11.48 62.03
C LYS A 239 27.16 11.98 61.33
N LYS A 240 26.77 13.25 61.50
CA LYS A 240 25.59 13.82 60.84
C LYS A 240 25.75 13.89 59.32
N LEU A 241 26.94 14.20 58.82
CA LEU A 241 27.25 14.16 57.40
C LEU A 241 27.21 12.73 56.83
N GLN A 242 27.70 11.73 57.58
CA GLN A 242 27.57 10.33 57.18
C GLN A 242 26.10 9.89 57.15
N GLU A 243 25.31 10.20 58.19
CA GLU A 243 23.87 9.90 58.24
C GLU A 243 23.12 10.49 57.01
N GLN A 244 23.47 11.72 56.58
CA GLN A 244 22.93 12.34 55.37
C GLN A 244 23.29 11.55 54.10
N TYR A 245 24.55 11.16 53.91
CA TYR A 245 24.97 10.37 52.75
C TYR A 245 24.36 8.95 52.74
N GLU A 246 24.16 8.35 53.91
CA GLU A 246 23.49 7.05 54.06
C GLU A 246 22.05 7.08 53.54
N THR A 247 21.34 8.22 53.61
CA THR A 247 20.02 8.38 52.96
C THR A 247 20.07 8.27 51.43
N LEU A 248 21.21 8.61 50.81
CA LEU A 248 21.40 8.51 49.35
C LEU A 248 21.83 7.10 48.93
N SER A 249 22.61 6.40 49.76
CA SER A 249 22.99 5.00 49.56
C SER A 249 23.43 4.34 50.86
N LEU A 250 22.62 3.39 51.33
CA LEU A 250 22.93 2.49 52.45
C LEU A 250 23.99 1.42 52.11
N ARG A 251 24.36 1.26 50.83
CA ARG A 251 25.27 0.19 50.38
C ARG A 251 26.74 0.64 50.24
N THR A 252 26.98 1.94 50.31
CA THR A 252 28.32 2.53 50.15
C THR A 252 29.07 2.47 51.48
N ARG A 253 30.36 2.12 51.47
CA ARG A 253 31.18 2.11 52.69
C ARG A 253 31.75 3.49 52.97
N TYR A 254 31.21 4.20 53.96
CA TYR A 254 31.68 5.51 54.39
C TYR A 254 32.90 5.41 55.32
N LYS A 255 33.82 6.38 55.20
CA LYS A 255 34.91 6.63 56.14
C LYS A 255 35.02 8.12 56.40
N GLN A 256 34.99 8.50 57.67
CA GLN A 256 35.17 9.88 58.12
C GLN A 256 36.66 10.15 58.39
N TYR A 257 37.09 11.37 58.05
CA TYR A 257 38.42 11.90 58.29
C TYR A 257 38.27 13.35 58.74
N LEU A 258 38.63 13.62 60.00
CA LEU A 258 38.41 14.90 60.67
C LEU A 258 39.76 15.61 60.81
N ASP A 259 39.87 16.83 60.27
CA ASP A 259 41.10 17.64 60.11
C ASP A 259 42.37 16.82 59.72
N PRO A 260 42.34 15.99 58.65
CA PRO A 260 43.46 15.12 58.29
C PRO A 260 44.65 15.88 57.70
N SER A 261 45.88 15.42 58.00
CA SER A 261 47.09 15.95 57.36
C SER A 261 47.21 15.50 55.89
N VAL A 262 48.10 16.15 55.12
CA VAL A 262 48.34 15.83 53.69
C VAL A 262 48.85 14.40 53.49
N ASP A 263 49.77 13.93 54.34
CA ASP A 263 50.32 12.56 54.26
C ASP A 263 49.30 11.48 54.65
N GLU A 264 48.41 11.78 55.60
CA GLU A 264 47.29 10.93 55.96
C GLU A 264 46.29 10.84 54.80
N THR A 265 45.86 12.00 54.27
CA THR A 265 44.98 12.08 53.09
C THR A 265 45.52 11.27 51.91
N LYS A 266 46.82 11.38 51.62
CA LYS A 266 47.50 10.59 50.59
C LYS A 266 47.40 9.08 50.84
N LYS A 267 47.69 8.62 52.07
CA LYS A 267 47.56 7.20 52.46
C LYS A 267 46.10 6.72 52.35
N PHE A 268 45.14 7.56 52.70
CA PHE A 268 43.71 7.24 52.64
C PHE A 268 43.22 7.08 51.20
N CYS A 269 43.54 8.01 50.30
CA CYS A 269 43.18 7.93 48.87
C CYS A 269 43.76 6.66 48.21
N ILE A 270 45.03 6.32 48.49
CA ILE A 270 45.68 5.09 48.00
C ILE A 270 44.94 3.85 48.52
N SER A 271 44.62 3.80 49.81
CA SER A 271 43.90 2.68 50.44
C SER A 271 42.50 2.50 49.84
N LEU A 272 41.76 3.59 49.64
CA LEU A 272 40.42 3.56 49.05
C LEU A 272 40.44 3.08 47.60
N ARG A 273 41.34 3.61 46.75
CA ARG A 273 41.47 3.18 45.36
C ARG A 273 41.87 1.70 45.26
N ARG A 274 42.81 1.24 46.09
CA ARG A 274 43.22 -0.18 46.14
C ARG A 274 42.05 -1.12 46.49
N ASN A 275 41.16 -0.69 47.39
CA ASN A 275 40.01 -1.50 47.81
C ASN A 275 38.85 -1.46 46.80
N ALA A 276 38.66 -0.34 46.10
CA ALA A 276 37.59 -0.17 45.11
C ALA A 276 37.93 -0.75 43.73
N LYS A 277 39.21 -0.96 43.40
CA LYS A 277 39.68 -1.34 42.06
C LYS A 277 39.14 -0.36 41.01
N ASP A 278 38.37 -0.87 40.04
CA ASP A 278 37.79 -0.13 38.91
C ASP A 278 36.43 0.53 39.25
N GLU A 279 35.85 0.23 40.40
CA GLU A 279 34.57 0.83 40.85
C GLU A 279 34.75 2.29 41.31
N ARG A 280 33.64 3.02 41.42
CA ARG A 280 33.64 4.44 41.76
C ARG A 280 33.88 4.65 43.27
N VAL A 281 34.69 5.67 43.57
CA VAL A 281 34.95 6.16 44.94
C VAL A 281 34.45 7.59 45.01
N LEU A 282 33.61 7.89 46.00
CA LEU A 282 33.22 9.26 46.34
C LEU A 282 34.29 9.87 47.25
N PHE A 283 34.70 11.11 46.96
CA PHE A 283 35.57 11.90 47.83
C PHE A 283 34.87 13.23 48.09
N HIS A 284 34.31 13.37 49.29
CA HIS A 284 33.71 14.62 49.75
C HIS A 284 34.74 15.36 50.60
N TYR A 285 35.00 16.61 50.25
CA TYR A 285 35.86 17.53 50.99
C TYR A 285 35.00 18.68 51.48
N ASN A 286 34.87 18.83 52.80
CA ASN A 286 34.06 19.87 53.43
C ASN A 286 34.95 20.96 54.03
N GLY A 287 34.71 22.20 53.59
CA GLY A 287 35.18 23.44 54.21
C GLY A 287 34.02 24.44 54.29
N HIS A 288 33.02 24.10 55.11
CA HIS A 288 31.74 24.79 55.37
C HIS A 288 30.58 24.42 54.38
N GLY A 289 29.55 23.69 54.85
CA GLY A 289 28.69 22.81 54.03
C GLY A 289 27.19 23.15 53.85
N VAL A 290 26.52 22.46 52.91
CA VAL A 290 25.20 22.83 52.31
C VAL A 290 24.19 21.62 52.23
N PRO A 291 22.94 21.68 51.70
CA PRO A 291 21.72 21.36 52.47
C PRO A 291 20.92 20.09 52.07
N LEU A 292 19.69 19.97 52.60
CA LEU A 292 18.77 18.80 52.57
C LEU A 292 18.20 18.43 51.18
N PRO A 293 17.78 17.15 50.98
CA PRO A 293 17.19 16.66 49.73
C PRO A 293 15.70 17.01 49.58
N THR A 294 15.25 17.18 48.34
CA THR A 294 13.84 17.38 47.96
C THR A 294 13.43 16.47 46.78
N PRO A 295 12.12 16.25 46.55
CA PRO A 295 11.57 15.30 45.57
C PRO A 295 12.24 15.25 44.17
N SER A 296 12.51 14.02 43.73
CA SER A 296 13.32 13.72 42.54
C SER A 296 12.66 14.01 41.19
N ALA A 297 11.33 14.20 41.13
CA ALA A 297 10.60 14.26 39.85
C ALA A 297 10.95 15.52 39.03
N ILE A 298 11.02 16.68 39.67
CA ILE A 298 11.25 17.95 38.96
C ILE A 298 12.72 18.08 38.53
N THR A 299 13.67 17.69 39.37
CA THR A 299 15.11 17.76 39.06
C THR A 299 15.52 16.79 37.96
N ASP A 300 14.97 15.57 37.93
CA ASP A 300 15.20 14.61 36.83
C ASP A 300 14.61 15.10 35.49
N THR A 301 13.51 15.86 35.55
CA THR A 301 12.84 16.42 34.37
C THR A 301 13.58 17.64 33.81
N SER A 302 13.95 18.61 34.64
CA SER A 302 14.78 19.75 34.21
C SER A 302 16.14 19.28 33.64
N ALA A 303 16.72 18.22 34.21
CA ALA A 303 17.93 17.58 33.67
C ALA A 303 17.71 16.96 32.28
N TRP A 304 16.58 16.29 32.06
CA TRP A 304 16.27 15.65 30.77
C TRP A 304 16.10 16.67 29.64
N ASN A 305 15.39 17.76 29.89
CA ASN A 305 15.09 18.78 28.87
C ASN A 305 16.32 19.62 28.52
N THR A 306 17.24 19.81 29.48
CA THR A 306 18.40 20.71 29.32
C THR A 306 19.67 19.99 28.86
N LEU A 307 19.84 18.69 29.16
CA LEU A 307 21.10 17.98 28.91
C LEU A 307 21.09 17.13 27.62
N PRO A 308 22.21 17.06 26.89
CA PRO A 308 22.37 16.10 25.80
C PRO A 308 22.12 14.65 26.26
N ARG A 309 21.36 13.88 25.49
CA ARG A 309 20.88 12.52 25.86
C ARG A 309 21.98 11.57 26.38
N ALA A 310 23.18 11.63 25.80
CA ALA A 310 24.33 10.83 26.24
C ALA A 310 24.87 11.25 27.62
N LEU A 311 24.89 12.57 27.89
CA LEU A 311 25.32 13.14 29.17
C LEU A 311 24.29 12.82 30.28
N PHE A 312 23.00 12.96 29.97
CA PHE A 312 21.93 12.58 30.88
C PHE A 312 22.04 11.12 31.31
N LYS A 313 22.15 10.17 30.36
CA LYS A 313 22.33 8.74 30.65
C LYS A 313 23.52 8.49 31.59
N LYS A 314 24.66 9.15 31.34
CA LYS A 314 25.89 9.01 32.14
C LYS A 314 25.73 9.50 33.58
N LEU A 315 25.03 10.62 33.81
CA LEU A 315 24.92 11.26 35.12
C LEU A 315 23.69 10.80 35.92
N PHE A 316 22.52 10.72 35.29
CA PHE A 316 21.22 10.52 35.96
C PHE A 316 20.72 9.06 35.92
N ARG A 317 21.41 8.14 35.22
CA ARG A 317 20.98 6.74 35.09
C ARG A 317 22.06 5.68 35.37
N GLN A 318 23.35 5.99 35.16
CA GLN A 318 24.43 5.00 35.30
C GLN A 318 24.65 4.49 36.75
N ASP A 319 24.59 5.39 37.74
CA ASP A 319 24.89 5.13 39.15
C ASP A 319 23.90 5.91 40.03
N LEU A 320 23.27 5.24 40.99
CA LEU A 320 22.25 5.81 41.86
C LEU A 320 22.80 6.97 42.72
N MET A 321 24.04 6.85 43.20
CA MET A 321 24.66 7.88 44.04
C MET A 321 24.91 9.15 43.24
N VAL A 322 25.54 9.04 42.08
CA VAL A 322 25.84 10.19 41.21
C VAL A 322 24.55 10.81 40.68
N ALA A 323 23.54 10.02 40.31
CA ALA A 323 22.23 10.54 39.94
C ALA A 323 21.56 11.34 41.06
N ALA A 324 21.72 10.93 42.33
CA ALA A 324 21.21 11.69 43.47
C ALA A 324 21.98 13.00 43.69
N LEU A 325 23.31 12.96 43.61
CA LEU A 325 24.15 14.15 43.73
C LEU A 325 23.87 15.18 42.64
N PHE A 326 23.75 14.75 41.38
CA PHE A 326 23.44 15.66 40.27
C PHE A 326 22.00 16.19 40.31
N ARG A 327 21.00 15.42 40.77
CA ARG A 327 19.66 15.95 41.06
C ARG A 327 19.68 17.04 42.12
N ASN A 328 20.39 16.81 43.23
CA ASN A 328 20.52 17.79 44.32
C ASN A 328 21.37 19.01 43.91
N PHE A 329 22.34 18.82 43.00
CA PHE A 329 23.15 19.90 42.45
C PHE A 329 22.30 20.96 41.73
N LEU A 330 21.25 20.58 41.00
CA LEU A 330 20.36 21.56 40.33
C LEU A 330 19.63 22.47 41.33
N LEU A 331 19.22 21.93 42.47
CA LEU A 331 18.66 22.73 43.57
C LEU A 331 19.73 23.66 44.17
N SER A 332 20.96 23.16 44.35
CA SER A 332 22.07 24.01 44.83
C SER A 332 22.39 25.12 43.85
N GLU A 333 22.31 24.90 42.53
CA GLU A 333 22.48 25.95 41.51
C GLU A 333 21.45 27.08 41.70
N ARG A 334 20.18 26.72 41.93
CA ARG A 334 19.11 27.69 42.16
C ARG A 334 19.30 28.50 43.44
N ILE A 335 19.58 27.83 44.56
CA ILE A 335 19.73 28.49 45.88
C ILE A 335 21.04 29.29 45.96
N MET A 336 22.15 28.77 45.46
CA MET A 336 23.43 29.47 45.54
C MET A 336 23.44 30.73 44.66
N ARG A 337 22.75 30.73 43.51
CA ARG A 337 22.64 31.93 42.66
C ARG A 337 21.86 33.08 43.29
N THR A 338 20.89 32.83 44.18
CA THR A 338 20.24 33.92 44.95
C THR A 338 21.18 34.55 45.98
N HIS A 339 22.31 33.92 46.26
CA HIS A 339 23.40 34.41 47.11
C HIS A 339 24.69 34.67 46.31
N GLU A 340 24.55 35.03 45.03
CA GLU A 340 25.63 35.39 44.09
C GLU A 340 26.71 34.30 43.86
N CYS A 341 26.47 33.08 44.35
CA CYS A 341 27.38 31.94 44.23
C CYS A 341 27.02 31.07 43.01
N ARG A 342 28.01 30.80 42.14
CA ARG A 342 27.86 29.89 40.99
C ARG A 342 28.55 28.55 41.27
N PRO A 343 27.82 27.48 41.65
CA PRO A 343 28.40 26.16 41.76
C PRO A 343 28.76 25.61 40.38
N ILE A 344 29.86 24.88 40.29
CA ILE A 344 30.38 24.29 39.04
C ILE A 344 30.45 22.78 39.20
N SER A 345 30.09 22.05 38.15
CA SER A 345 30.22 20.60 38.06
C SER A 345 31.15 20.21 36.91
N SER A 346 31.73 19.01 37.01
CA SER A 346 32.51 18.39 35.93
C SER A 346 31.92 17.01 35.64
N PRO A 347 31.43 16.74 34.41
CA PRO A 347 31.35 17.64 33.26
C PRO A 347 30.42 18.85 33.49
N GLU A 348 30.68 19.96 32.79
CA GLU A 348 29.91 21.19 32.90
C GLU A 348 28.46 21.00 32.42
N LEU A 349 27.51 21.60 33.13
CA LEU A 349 26.08 21.59 32.82
C LEU A 349 25.64 22.98 32.33
N PRO A 350 24.66 23.08 31.41
CA PRO A 350 23.99 24.34 31.12
C PRO A 350 23.23 24.87 32.34
N GLU A 351 22.90 26.17 32.35
CA GLU A 351 22.26 26.81 33.51
C GLU A 351 20.81 26.36 33.68
N THR A 352 20.44 25.83 34.85
CA THR A 352 19.10 25.25 35.11
C THR A 352 18.23 26.04 36.09
N HIS A 353 18.80 27.05 36.74
CA HIS A 353 18.14 27.82 37.81
C HIS A 353 16.86 28.58 37.39
N THR A 354 16.75 29.00 36.13
CA THR A 354 15.59 29.72 35.57
C THR A 354 14.53 28.82 34.95
N HIS A 355 14.69 27.49 35.00
CA HIS A 355 13.79 26.55 34.31
C HIS A 355 12.34 26.64 34.82
N PRO A 356 11.31 26.71 33.95
CA PRO A 356 9.91 26.95 34.36
C PRO A 356 9.35 25.97 35.40
N LEU A 357 9.79 24.70 35.38
CA LEU A 357 9.34 23.68 36.35
C LEU A 357 9.66 24.03 37.82
N TRP A 358 10.58 24.97 38.07
CA TRP A 358 10.80 25.49 39.42
C TRP A 358 9.59 26.25 39.99
N GLN A 359 8.74 26.85 39.15
CA GLN A 359 7.49 27.48 39.59
C GLN A 359 6.49 26.41 40.06
N SER A 360 6.43 25.26 39.38
CA SER A 360 5.62 24.11 39.80
C SER A 360 6.14 23.47 41.09
N TRP A 361 7.46 23.51 41.33
CA TRP A 361 8.06 23.11 42.60
C TRP A 361 7.63 24.04 43.74
N ASP A 362 7.72 25.36 43.54
CA ASP A 362 7.36 26.35 44.56
C ASP A 362 5.89 26.22 44.97
N LEU A 363 4.97 26.10 44.00
CA LEU A 363 3.55 25.86 44.23
C LEU A 363 3.30 24.55 45.02
N ALA A 364 3.97 23.46 44.64
CA ALA A 364 3.81 22.18 45.33
C ALA A 364 4.30 22.23 46.79
N VAL A 365 5.34 23.01 47.08
CA VAL A 365 5.82 23.26 48.45
C VAL A 365 4.82 24.11 49.23
N GLU A 366 4.32 25.20 48.65
CA GLU A 366 3.34 26.09 49.28
C GLU A 366 2.04 25.34 49.66
N MET A 367 1.54 24.47 48.77
CA MET A 367 0.38 23.60 49.03
C MET A 367 0.58 22.61 50.20
N VAL A 368 1.81 22.21 50.49
CA VAL A 368 2.12 21.32 51.63
C VAL A 368 2.30 22.13 52.91
N LEU A 369 3.01 23.25 52.85
CA LEU A 369 3.25 24.12 54.00
C LEU A 369 1.98 24.79 54.51
N SER A 370 1.04 25.14 53.64
CA SER A 370 -0.27 25.72 54.03
C SER A 370 -1.16 24.74 54.81
N GLN A 371 -0.97 23.43 54.65
CA GLN A 371 -1.68 22.41 55.44
C GLN A 371 -1.06 22.17 56.82
N LEU A 372 0.22 22.53 57.01
CA LEU A 372 0.98 22.20 58.22
C LEU A 372 0.34 22.69 59.54
N PRO A 373 -0.24 23.91 59.64
CA PRO A 373 -0.92 24.34 60.87
C PRO A 373 -2.13 23.46 61.22
N ALA A 374 -2.92 23.05 60.22
CA ALA A 374 -4.09 22.21 60.44
C ALA A 374 -3.72 20.76 60.80
N LEU A 375 -2.56 20.27 60.33
CA LEU A 375 -2.01 18.97 60.71
C LEU A 375 -1.49 18.99 62.15
N LEU A 376 -0.82 20.06 62.58
CA LEU A 376 -0.37 20.22 63.96
C LEU A 376 -1.57 20.35 64.94
N GLU A 377 -2.61 21.10 64.56
CA GLU A 377 -3.88 21.15 65.32
C GLU A 377 -4.56 19.77 65.44
N HIS A 378 -4.34 18.87 64.47
CA HIS A 378 -4.84 17.50 64.50
C HIS A 378 -4.02 16.59 65.42
N GLU A 379 -2.68 16.67 65.39
CA GLU A 379 -1.82 15.95 66.34
C GLU A 379 -2.05 16.42 67.79
N GLU A 380 -2.35 17.71 67.99
CA GLU A 380 -2.74 18.27 69.29
C GLU A 380 -4.21 17.95 69.69
N GLY A 381 -4.96 17.24 68.84
CA GLY A 381 -6.34 16.81 69.12
C GLY A 381 -7.40 17.91 69.07
N LYS A 382 -7.06 19.11 68.58
CA LYS A 382 -7.96 20.28 68.50
C LYS A 382 -8.93 20.22 67.32
N ARG A 383 -8.55 19.54 66.23
CA ARG A 383 -9.31 19.50 64.98
C ARG A 383 -9.08 18.20 64.22
N HIS A 384 -10.14 17.51 63.79
CA HIS A 384 -9.97 16.39 62.86
C HIS A 384 -9.65 16.91 61.45
N TYR A 385 -8.48 16.55 60.91
CA TYR A 385 -8.04 16.94 59.57
C TYR A 385 -7.25 15.82 58.91
N GLU A 386 -7.64 15.45 57.69
CA GLU A 386 -6.97 14.43 56.88
C GLU A 386 -6.10 15.10 55.82
N TYR A 387 -4.86 14.61 55.66
CA TYR A 387 -3.88 15.18 54.74
C TYR A 387 -4.33 15.08 53.28
N GLN A 388 -4.26 16.21 52.55
CA GLN A 388 -4.63 16.27 51.14
C GLN A 388 -3.38 16.17 50.26
N HIS A 389 -3.30 15.10 49.48
CA HIS A 389 -2.21 14.88 48.52
C HIS A 389 -2.16 16.00 47.46
N SER A 390 -0.96 16.43 47.10
CA SER A 390 -0.74 17.45 46.05
C SER A 390 -1.29 17.00 44.69
N SER A 391 -1.93 17.93 43.99
CA SER A 391 -2.45 17.78 42.63
C SER A 391 -1.37 17.69 41.54
N PHE A 392 -0.10 17.98 41.86
CA PHE A 392 1.02 18.07 40.92
C PHE A 392 1.04 16.95 39.87
N PHE A 393 0.96 15.68 40.29
CA PHE A 393 0.99 14.57 39.33
C PHE A 393 -0.25 14.51 38.42
N SER A 394 -1.42 14.90 38.91
CA SER A 394 -2.64 14.95 38.10
C SER A 394 -2.57 16.05 37.05
N GLU A 395 -2.05 17.23 37.43
CA GLU A 395 -1.86 18.38 36.55
C GLU A 395 -0.81 18.09 35.46
N GLN A 396 0.33 17.49 35.82
CA GLN A 396 1.37 17.14 34.85
C GLN A 396 0.92 16.04 33.88
N LEU A 397 0.09 15.08 34.32
CA LEU A 397 -0.57 14.13 33.41
C LEU A 397 -1.56 14.84 32.47
N THR A 398 -2.32 15.83 32.95
CA THR A 398 -3.22 16.62 32.10
C THR A 398 -2.44 17.49 31.10
N ALA A 399 -1.31 18.08 31.48
CA ALA A 399 -0.43 18.81 30.55
C ALA A 399 0.13 17.88 29.45
N PHE A 400 0.52 16.65 29.83
CA PHE A 400 0.95 15.63 28.87
C PHE A 400 -0.20 15.17 27.94
N GLU A 401 -1.43 15.07 28.46
CA GLU A 401 -2.64 14.78 27.67
C GLU A 401 -2.95 15.88 26.66
N VAL A 402 -2.81 17.16 27.04
CA VAL A 402 -2.93 18.31 26.12
C VAL A 402 -1.85 18.27 25.04
N TYR A 403 -0.59 17.98 25.40
CA TYR A 403 0.50 17.80 24.43
C TYR A 403 0.20 16.69 23.41
N LEU A 404 -0.38 15.56 23.84
CA LEU A 404 -0.77 14.48 22.93
C LEU A 404 -1.91 14.91 21.99
N SER A 405 -2.86 15.70 22.47
CA SER A 405 -3.96 16.22 21.65
C SER A 405 -3.53 17.27 20.61
N SER A 406 -2.40 17.98 20.82
CA SER A 406 -1.95 19.04 19.92
C SER A 406 -1.27 18.55 18.62
N GLY A 407 -1.17 17.24 18.40
CA GLY A 407 -0.48 16.68 17.23
C GLY A 407 1.06 16.75 17.36
N PRO A 408 1.65 16.04 18.34
CA PRO A 408 3.08 16.13 18.63
C PRO A 408 3.98 15.65 17.48
N THR A 409 5.11 16.33 17.32
CA THR A 409 6.11 16.07 16.26
C THR A 409 7.48 15.78 16.85
N GLU A 410 8.36 15.15 16.08
CA GLU A 410 9.72 14.76 16.52
C GLU A 410 10.59 15.94 17.00
N SER A 411 10.30 17.17 16.55
CA SER A 411 11.08 18.37 16.87
C SER A 411 10.91 18.85 18.31
N ASN A 412 9.74 18.61 18.92
CA ASN A 412 9.36 19.15 20.22
C ASN A 412 9.00 18.00 21.18
N PRO A 413 9.97 17.30 21.80
CA PRO A 413 9.69 16.21 22.73
C PRO A 413 8.93 16.69 23.98
N PRO A 414 8.12 15.83 24.62
CA PRO A 414 7.33 16.23 25.78
C PRO A 414 8.18 16.32 27.06
N ASP A 415 8.18 17.50 27.67
CA ASP A 415 8.84 17.78 28.94
C ASP A 415 8.36 16.84 30.07
N GLN A 416 7.09 16.45 30.08
CA GLN A 416 6.49 15.68 31.19
C GLN A 416 6.88 14.19 31.19
N LEU A 417 7.60 13.69 30.19
CA LEU A 417 7.83 12.25 30.02
C LEU A 417 8.64 11.59 31.16
N PRO A 418 9.65 12.24 31.78
CA PRO A 418 10.28 11.73 33.01
C PRO A 418 9.34 11.75 34.23
N ILE A 419 8.37 12.70 34.29
CA ILE A 419 7.35 12.74 35.35
C ILE A 419 6.42 11.54 35.22
N VAL A 420 5.97 11.20 34.00
CA VAL A 420 5.15 9.99 33.72
C VAL A 420 5.84 8.74 34.28
N LEU A 421 7.16 8.59 34.08
CA LEU A 421 7.94 7.46 34.63
C LEU A 421 7.90 7.41 36.17
N GLN A 422 7.97 8.55 36.87
CA GLN A 422 7.81 8.59 38.33
C GLN A 422 6.37 8.23 38.75
N VAL A 423 5.36 8.63 37.99
CA VAL A 423 3.96 8.30 38.27
C VAL A 423 3.67 6.80 38.16
N LEU A 424 4.37 6.06 37.28
CA LEU A 424 4.24 4.59 37.18
C LEU A 424 4.53 3.85 38.50
N LEU A 425 5.38 4.43 39.36
CA LEU A 425 5.67 3.88 40.69
C LEU A 425 4.48 4.02 41.65
N SER A 426 3.76 5.15 41.59
CA SER A 426 2.53 5.34 42.36
C SER A 426 1.45 4.34 41.94
N GLN A 427 0.58 3.94 42.86
CA GLN A 427 -0.59 3.10 42.53
C GLN A 427 -1.79 3.94 42.08
N ALA A 428 -1.99 5.12 42.67
CA ALA A 428 -3.20 5.94 42.50
C ALA A 428 -3.40 6.49 41.08
N HIS A 429 -2.32 6.73 40.34
CA HIS A 429 -2.38 7.32 38.98
C HIS A 429 -1.75 6.42 37.90
N ARG A 430 -1.43 5.16 38.25
CA ARG A 430 -0.72 4.23 37.37
C ARG A 430 -1.46 3.96 36.06
N LEU A 431 -2.76 3.67 36.15
CA LEU A 431 -3.58 3.35 34.99
C LEU A 431 -3.67 4.54 34.02
N ARG A 432 -3.94 5.76 34.53
CA ARG A 432 -3.95 6.99 33.71
C ARG A 432 -2.59 7.25 33.06
N ALA A 433 -1.49 7.10 33.81
CA ALA A 433 -0.14 7.27 33.27
C ALA A 433 0.20 6.24 32.18
N LEU A 434 -0.22 4.98 32.33
CA LEU A 434 -0.03 3.94 31.31
C LEU A 434 -0.88 4.19 30.05
N ILE A 435 -2.11 4.69 30.19
CA ILE A 435 -2.99 5.04 29.05
C ILE A 435 -2.42 6.23 28.26
N LEU A 436 -1.87 7.23 28.95
CA LEU A 436 -1.20 8.35 28.29
C LEU A 436 0.12 7.91 27.65
N LEU A 437 0.85 6.99 28.29
CA LEU A 437 2.04 6.37 27.70
C LEU A 437 1.72 5.56 26.45
N SER A 438 0.64 4.76 26.42
CA SER A 438 0.28 4.00 25.22
C SER A 438 -0.09 4.93 24.06
N LYS A 439 -0.87 5.99 24.32
CA LYS A 439 -1.12 7.07 23.34
C LYS A 439 0.17 7.75 22.84
N PHE A 440 1.19 7.90 23.69
CA PHE A 440 2.49 8.44 23.27
C PHE A 440 3.29 7.46 22.40
N LEU A 441 3.34 6.18 22.77
CA LEU A 441 4.03 5.15 21.99
C LEU A 441 3.33 4.85 20.65
N ASP A 442 2.03 5.18 20.53
CA ASP A 442 1.26 5.11 19.28
C ASP A 442 1.77 6.07 18.19
N LEU A 443 2.47 7.15 18.56
CA LEU A 443 2.99 8.16 17.62
C LEU A 443 4.09 7.63 16.68
N GLY A 444 4.57 6.39 16.90
CA GLY A 444 5.51 5.70 16.04
C GLY A 444 6.89 5.43 16.67
N PRO A 445 7.85 4.89 15.88
CA PRO A 445 9.13 4.39 16.41
C PRO A 445 9.97 5.44 17.16
N TRP A 446 9.92 6.70 16.76
CA TRP A 446 10.65 7.79 17.42
C TRP A 446 10.24 7.97 18.89
N ALA A 447 8.93 7.85 19.18
CA ALA A 447 8.38 7.99 20.52
C ALA A 447 8.77 6.78 21.40
N VAL A 448 8.76 5.57 20.82
CA VAL A 448 9.26 4.35 21.48
C VAL A 448 10.74 4.48 21.83
N HIS A 449 11.59 4.91 20.89
CA HIS A 449 13.01 5.17 21.16
C HIS A 449 13.21 6.24 22.24
N LEU A 450 12.42 7.32 22.24
CA LEU A 450 12.49 8.36 23.28
C LEU A 450 12.17 7.79 24.66
N ALA A 451 11.06 7.06 24.80
CA ALA A 451 10.64 6.45 26.07
C ALA A 451 11.66 5.41 26.59
N LEU A 452 12.20 4.57 25.71
CA LEU A 452 13.29 3.63 26.05
C LEU A 452 14.56 4.38 26.51
N SER A 453 14.91 5.49 25.86
CA SER A 453 16.11 6.28 26.19
C SER A 453 16.05 6.98 27.56
N ILE A 454 14.86 7.31 28.06
CA ILE A 454 14.60 7.84 29.41
C ILE A 454 14.74 6.76 30.49
N GLY A 455 14.58 5.48 30.10
CA GLY A 455 14.72 4.32 30.98
C GLY A 455 13.39 3.73 31.46
N ILE A 456 12.32 3.78 30.65
CA ILE A 456 11.00 3.26 31.03
C ILE A 456 10.95 1.73 31.16
N PHE A 457 11.82 1.03 30.44
CA PHE A 457 11.79 -0.42 30.26
C PHE A 457 11.75 -1.24 31.56
N PRO A 458 12.59 -0.99 32.59
CA PRO A 458 12.58 -1.79 33.83
C PRO A 458 11.27 -1.68 34.62
N TYR A 459 10.55 -0.56 34.48
CA TYR A 459 9.26 -0.35 35.13
C TYR A 459 8.17 -1.16 34.42
N VAL A 460 8.15 -1.13 33.09
CA VAL A 460 7.21 -1.89 32.24
C VAL A 460 7.42 -3.41 32.42
N VAL A 461 8.67 -3.89 32.50
CA VAL A 461 8.97 -5.30 32.81
C VAL A 461 8.41 -5.69 34.17
N LYS A 462 8.67 -4.90 35.23
CA LYS A 462 8.17 -5.19 36.58
C LYS A 462 6.64 -5.19 36.67
N LEU A 463 5.95 -4.42 35.83
CA LEU A 463 4.49 -4.39 35.79
C LEU A 463 3.84 -5.66 35.21
N LEU A 464 4.58 -6.50 34.47
CA LEU A 464 4.09 -7.82 34.03
C LEU A 464 3.82 -8.78 35.21
N GLN A 465 4.47 -8.56 36.35
CA GLN A 465 4.25 -9.33 37.58
C GLN A 465 2.99 -8.87 38.36
N SER A 466 2.27 -7.84 37.88
CA SER A 466 1.07 -7.33 38.55
C SER A 466 -0.16 -8.18 38.25
N ALA A 467 -0.90 -8.57 39.29
CA ALA A 467 -2.16 -9.30 39.18
C ALA A 467 -3.36 -8.44 38.74
N ALA A 468 -3.20 -7.12 38.59
CA ALA A 468 -4.29 -6.20 38.26
C ALA A 468 -4.78 -6.39 36.81
N GLN A 469 -6.04 -6.79 36.65
CA GLN A 469 -6.62 -7.11 35.33
C GLN A 469 -6.75 -5.88 34.42
N GLU A 470 -7.07 -4.71 34.98
CA GLU A 470 -7.20 -3.43 34.26
C GLU A 470 -5.92 -3.01 33.52
N LEU A 471 -4.75 -3.49 33.96
CA LEU A 471 -3.48 -3.17 33.31
C LEU A 471 -3.27 -3.98 32.02
N LYS A 472 -3.89 -5.16 31.88
CA LYS A 472 -3.61 -6.10 30.77
C LYS A 472 -3.73 -5.47 29.38
N PRO A 473 -4.80 -4.74 29.00
CA PRO A 473 -4.95 -4.22 27.65
C PRO A 473 -3.85 -3.21 27.29
N VAL A 474 -3.53 -2.33 28.24
CA VAL A 474 -2.54 -1.26 28.07
C VAL A 474 -1.12 -1.83 28.06
N MET A 475 -0.84 -2.82 28.91
CA MET A 475 0.45 -3.52 28.95
C MET A 475 0.72 -4.30 27.65
N VAL A 476 -0.29 -5.01 27.11
CA VAL A 476 -0.19 -5.69 25.81
C VAL A 476 0.15 -4.69 24.70
N PHE A 477 -0.54 -3.55 24.66
CA PHE A 477 -0.29 -2.51 23.65
C PHE A 477 1.14 -1.92 23.76
N ILE A 478 1.57 -1.54 24.97
CA ILE A 478 2.92 -1.00 25.22
C ILE A 478 4.00 -2.01 24.76
N TRP A 479 3.83 -3.29 25.08
CA TRP A 479 4.77 -4.33 24.67
C TRP A 479 4.79 -4.59 23.17
N ALA A 480 3.64 -4.56 22.50
CA ALA A 480 3.58 -4.64 21.03
C ALA A 480 4.38 -3.49 20.39
N ARG A 481 4.20 -2.25 20.86
CA ARG A 481 4.97 -1.08 20.37
C ARG A 481 6.47 -1.21 20.63
N ILE A 482 6.89 -1.67 21.80
CA ILE A 482 8.32 -1.87 22.11
C ILE A 482 8.93 -2.94 21.19
N MET A 483 8.29 -4.10 21.05
CA MET A 483 8.88 -5.23 20.29
C MET A 483 8.82 -5.05 18.77
N ALA A 484 7.89 -4.26 18.24
CA ALA A 484 7.88 -3.86 16.83
C ALA A 484 9.10 -3.01 16.44
N VAL A 485 9.66 -2.27 17.40
CA VAL A 485 10.80 -1.37 17.21
C VAL A 485 12.12 -2.04 17.59
N ASP A 486 12.20 -2.68 18.76
CA ASP A 486 13.40 -3.36 19.25
C ASP A 486 13.07 -4.78 19.74
N HIS A 487 13.33 -5.77 18.90
CA HIS A 487 13.12 -7.18 19.22
C HIS A 487 14.16 -7.74 20.21
N THR A 488 15.28 -7.05 20.44
CA THR A 488 16.38 -7.59 21.28
C THR A 488 16.00 -7.70 22.76
N VAL A 489 14.86 -7.13 23.16
CA VAL A 489 14.24 -7.24 24.50
C VAL A 489 13.83 -8.67 24.88
N GLN A 490 13.75 -9.60 23.92
CA GLN A 490 13.57 -11.06 24.12
C GLN A 490 14.32 -11.60 25.35
N ASN A 491 15.63 -11.29 25.45
CA ASN A 491 16.50 -11.77 26.52
C ASN A 491 16.07 -11.33 27.92
N ASP A 492 15.34 -10.23 28.04
CA ASP A 492 14.90 -9.68 29.31
C ASP A 492 13.50 -10.21 29.68
N LEU A 493 12.59 -10.42 28.70
CA LEU A 493 11.34 -11.17 28.93
C LEU A 493 11.60 -12.61 29.41
N LEU A 494 12.63 -13.26 28.88
CA LEU A 494 12.98 -14.64 29.25
C LEU A 494 13.42 -14.74 30.73
N LYS A 495 14.25 -13.81 31.22
CA LYS A 495 14.79 -13.84 32.60
C LYS A 495 13.70 -13.73 33.67
N ASP A 496 12.70 -12.89 33.42
CA ASP A 496 11.60 -12.63 34.36
C ASP A 496 10.36 -13.50 34.10
N ASN A 497 10.45 -14.50 33.20
CA ASN A 497 9.36 -15.36 32.74
C ASN A 497 8.12 -14.60 32.21
N GLY A 498 8.33 -13.36 31.73
CA GLY A 498 7.26 -12.43 31.36
C GLY A 498 6.40 -12.91 30.18
N ILE A 499 6.90 -13.84 29.36
CA ILE A 499 6.18 -14.35 28.18
C ILE A 499 4.88 -15.09 28.54
N HIS A 500 4.82 -15.76 29.69
CA HIS A 500 3.62 -16.45 30.15
C HIS A 500 2.44 -15.50 30.39
N TYR A 501 2.68 -14.21 30.64
CA TYR A 501 1.63 -13.19 30.75
C TYR A 501 0.80 -13.11 29.46
N PHE A 502 1.47 -13.10 28.30
CA PHE A 502 0.84 -13.00 26.99
C PHE A 502 0.21 -14.33 26.54
N ILE A 503 0.87 -15.45 26.82
CA ILE A 503 0.30 -16.80 26.58
C ILE A 503 -1.00 -16.98 27.36
N THR A 504 -1.06 -16.51 28.61
CA THR A 504 -2.28 -16.53 29.44
C THR A 504 -3.39 -15.68 28.83
N ILE A 505 -3.08 -14.52 28.24
CA ILE A 505 -4.08 -13.63 27.61
C ILE A 505 -4.58 -14.19 26.27
N LEU A 506 -3.75 -14.97 25.57
CA LEU A 506 -4.12 -15.65 24.32
C LEU A 506 -5.08 -16.83 24.55
N ASN A 507 -5.21 -17.36 25.76
CA ASN A 507 -6.14 -18.44 26.06
C ASN A 507 -7.60 -18.02 25.76
N PRO A 508 -8.35 -18.76 24.90
CA PRO A 508 -9.72 -18.41 24.53
C PRO A 508 -10.68 -18.31 25.73
N SER A 509 -10.47 -19.10 26.79
CA SER A 509 -11.31 -19.14 27.98
C SER A 509 -11.17 -17.93 28.91
N ILE A 510 -10.14 -17.10 28.74
CA ILE A 510 -9.91 -15.93 29.59
C ILE A 510 -10.49 -14.68 28.93
N GLY A 511 -11.51 -14.11 29.58
CA GLY A 511 -12.08 -12.82 29.23
C GLY A 511 -11.18 -11.64 29.61
N ILE A 512 -11.09 -10.65 28.73
CA ILE A 512 -10.45 -9.35 28.97
C ILE A 512 -11.58 -8.32 29.11
N PRO A 513 -11.55 -7.38 30.08
CA PRO A 513 -12.61 -6.39 30.27
C PRO A 513 -12.54 -5.23 29.26
N VAL A 514 -12.60 -5.54 27.95
CA VAL A 514 -12.54 -4.59 26.81
C VAL A 514 -13.40 -5.12 25.67
N GLY A 515 -14.00 -4.23 24.85
CA GLY A 515 -14.81 -4.63 23.69
C GLY A 515 -14.04 -5.42 22.63
N ASN A 516 -12.82 -4.97 22.27
CA ASN A 516 -12.02 -5.57 21.19
C ASN A 516 -11.04 -6.64 21.69
N VAL A 517 -11.55 -7.75 22.24
CA VAL A 517 -10.70 -8.82 22.79
C VAL A 517 -9.80 -9.46 21.72
N SER A 518 -10.29 -9.62 20.48
CA SER A 518 -9.56 -10.25 19.38
C SER A 518 -8.33 -9.47 18.92
N GLU A 519 -8.38 -8.13 18.90
CA GLU A 519 -7.23 -7.28 18.59
C GLU A 519 -6.12 -7.38 19.64
N HIS A 520 -6.49 -7.39 20.93
CA HIS A 520 -5.51 -7.61 22.00
C HIS A 520 -4.92 -9.03 21.98
N ARG A 521 -5.69 -10.04 21.56
CA ARG A 521 -5.15 -11.39 21.30
C ARG A 521 -4.21 -11.42 20.09
N ALA A 522 -4.50 -10.66 19.03
CA ALA A 522 -3.61 -10.51 17.87
C ALA A 522 -2.29 -9.84 18.26
N MET A 523 -2.33 -8.79 19.10
CA MET A 523 -1.12 -8.20 19.71
C MET A 523 -0.33 -9.22 20.58
N CYS A 524 -1.01 -10.12 21.30
CA CYS A 524 -0.33 -11.18 22.06
C CYS A 524 0.33 -12.22 21.13
N ALA A 525 -0.35 -12.65 20.07
CA ALA A 525 0.22 -13.54 19.05
C ALA A 525 1.42 -12.89 18.34
N PHE A 526 1.33 -11.59 18.02
CA PHE A 526 2.44 -10.79 17.54
C PHE A 526 3.64 -10.80 18.51
N ILE A 527 3.41 -10.46 19.79
CA ILE A 527 4.43 -10.47 20.84
C ILE A 527 5.12 -11.84 20.92
N ILE A 528 4.37 -12.94 20.95
CA ILE A 528 4.93 -14.29 21.03
C ILE A 528 5.70 -14.64 19.73
N SER A 529 5.20 -14.25 18.56
CA SER A 529 5.88 -14.47 17.27
C SER A 529 7.25 -13.76 17.20
N ILE A 530 7.32 -12.49 17.59
CA ILE A 530 8.56 -11.72 17.62
C ILE A 530 9.48 -12.22 18.75
N PHE A 531 8.93 -12.68 19.88
CA PHE A 531 9.73 -13.32 20.93
C PHE A 531 10.44 -14.59 20.45
N CYS A 532 9.80 -15.36 19.56
CA CYS A 532 10.39 -16.56 18.97
C CYS A 532 11.33 -16.29 17.76
N LYS A 533 11.28 -15.10 17.15
CA LYS A 533 12.08 -14.75 15.96
C LYS A 533 13.58 -14.90 16.25
N GLU A 534 14.21 -15.86 15.55
CA GLU A 534 15.64 -16.16 15.58
C GLU A 534 16.21 -16.47 16.99
N TYR A 535 15.36 -16.90 17.92
CA TYR A 535 15.73 -17.05 19.34
C TYR A 535 15.37 -18.44 19.91
N PRO A 536 16.26 -19.44 19.77
CA PRO A 536 15.98 -20.82 20.18
C PRO A 536 15.66 -21.00 21.68
N GLN A 537 16.22 -20.16 22.56
CA GLN A 537 15.90 -20.22 23.99
C GLN A 537 14.44 -19.80 24.27
N GLY A 538 13.94 -18.80 23.54
CA GLY A 538 12.54 -18.39 23.60
C GLY A 538 11.59 -19.44 23.00
N GLN A 539 11.95 -20.00 21.84
CA GLN A 539 11.20 -21.09 21.21
C GLN A 539 11.01 -22.29 22.16
N ASN A 540 12.06 -22.68 22.92
CA ASN A 540 11.97 -23.76 23.91
C ASN A 540 11.02 -23.45 25.07
N VAL A 541 10.95 -22.21 25.56
CA VAL A 541 10.02 -21.82 26.64
C VAL A 541 8.59 -21.67 26.14
N CYS A 542 8.40 -21.24 24.88
CA CYS A 542 7.09 -21.19 24.23
C CYS A 542 6.61 -22.56 23.69
N LEU A 543 7.42 -23.62 23.76
CA LEU A 543 7.05 -24.95 23.29
C LEU A 543 6.06 -25.63 24.25
N SER A 544 4.78 -25.24 24.19
CA SER A 544 3.67 -25.97 24.81
C SER A 544 2.66 -26.40 23.75
N PRO A 545 2.05 -27.60 23.88
CA PRO A 545 0.97 -28.02 22.99
C PRO A 545 -0.25 -27.11 23.12
N GLU A 546 -0.50 -26.58 24.33
CA GLU A 546 -1.56 -25.61 24.63
C GLU A 546 -1.46 -24.35 23.78
N LEU A 547 -0.26 -23.77 23.60
CA LEU A 547 -0.07 -22.57 22.78
C LEU A 547 -0.44 -22.84 21.30
N ILE A 548 -0.06 -24.01 20.78
CA ILE A 548 -0.40 -24.40 19.40
C ILE A 548 -1.91 -24.57 19.27
N GLU A 549 -2.58 -25.29 20.18
CA GLU A 549 -4.05 -25.43 20.16
C GLU A 549 -4.78 -24.09 20.34
N PHE A 550 -4.29 -23.16 21.18
CA PHE A 550 -4.87 -21.81 21.29
C PHE A 550 -4.78 -21.05 19.97
N CYS A 551 -3.61 -21.05 19.32
CA CYS A 551 -3.45 -20.44 17.99
C CYS A 551 -4.37 -21.10 16.96
N LEU A 552 -4.45 -22.43 16.92
CA LEU A 552 -5.31 -23.19 15.99
C LEU A 552 -6.81 -22.92 16.22
N HIS A 553 -7.24 -22.75 17.47
CA HIS A 553 -8.62 -22.39 17.79
C HIS A 553 -8.98 -21.01 17.23
N HIS A 554 -8.09 -20.02 17.38
CA HIS A 554 -8.30 -18.67 16.84
C HIS A 554 -8.23 -18.59 15.31
N LEU A 555 -7.70 -19.60 14.60
CA LEU A 555 -7.80 -19.66 13.13
C LEU A 555 -9.23 -19.84 12.63
N MET A 556 -10.15 -20.30 13.48
CA MET A 556 -11.58 -20.45 13.16
C MET A 556 -12.40 -19.18 13.43
N ASP A 557 -11.78 -18.13 14.00
CA ASP A 557 -12.41 -16.82 14.17
C ASP A 557 -12.46 -16.08 12.82
N VAL A 558 -13.60 -16.15 12.16
CA VAL A 558 -13.84 -15.47 10.86
C VAL A 558 -13.86 -13.95 11.00
N GLU A 559 -14.24 -13.42 12.18
CA GLU A 559 -14.50 -11.99 12.39
C GLU A 559 -13.22 -11.14 12.36
N ASN A 560 -12.11 -11.64 12.92
CA ASN A 560 -10.85 -10.88 12.99
C ASN A 560 -9.71 -11.49 12.16
N PRO A 561 -9.42 -10.95 10.95
CA PRO A 561 -8.36 -11.48 10.10
C PRO A 561 -6.94 -11.19 10.63
N LEU A 562 -6.74 -10.11 11.39
CA LEU A 562 -5.44 -9.78 12.01
C LEU A 562 -5.05 -10.85 13.04
N LEU A 563 -6.02 -11.36 13.81
CA LEU A 563 -5.81 -12.47 14.74
C LEU A 563 -5.39 -13.75 13.99
N ARG A 564 -6.12 -14.14 12.92
CA ARG A 564 -5.76 -15.31 12.10
C ARG A 564 -4.35 -15.19 11.51
N GLN A 565 -4.03 -14.03 10.92
CA GLN A 565 -2.70 -13.72 10.36
C GLN A 565 -1.59 -13.91 11.40
N TRP A 566 -1.73 -13.32 12.59
CA TRP A 566 -0.70 -13.40 13.62
C TRP A 566 -0.64 -14.74 14.36
N CYS A 567 -1.73 -15.51 14.43
CA CYS A 567 -1.69 -16.90 14.87
C CYS A 567 -0.89 -17.78 13.90
N CYS A 568 -1.07 -17.63 12.57
CA CYS A 568 -0.22 -18.29 11.57
C CYS A 568 1.26 -17.89 11.69
N LEU A 569 1.56 -16.60 11.81
CA LEU A 569 2.94 -16.11 11.99
C LEU A 569 3.56 -16.53 13.33
N CYS A 570 2.77 -16.64 14.40
CA CYS A 570 3.23 -17.17 15.69
C CYS A 570 3.62 -18.64 15.60
N ILE A 571 2.78 -19.48 14.97
CA ILE A 571 3.10 -20.89 14.71
C ILE A 571 4.37 -20.99 13.84
N SER A 572 4.48 -20.16 12.80
CA SER A 572 5.65 -20.11 11.92
C SER A 572 6.95 -19.82 12.69
N MET A 573 6.96 -18.77 13.53
CA MET A 573 8.16 -18.40 14.30
C MET A 573 8.51 -19.41 15.39
N LEU A 574 7.52 -20.11 15.95
CA LEU A 574 7.76 -21.13 16.98
C LEU A 574 8.56 -22.32 16.45
N TRP A 575 8.30 -22.78 15.21
CA TRP A 575 8.97 -23.94 14.62
C TRP A 575 10.04 -23.61 13.55
N ASN A 576 10.26 -22.33 13.26
CA ASN A 576 11.29 -21.89 12.32
C ASN A 576 12.68 -22.41 12.76
N ASN A 577 13.31 -23.21 11.90
CA ASN A 577 14.58 -23.89 12.15
C ASN A 577 14.65 -24.74 13.44
N PHE A 578 13.52 -25.16 14.01
CA PHE A 578 13.46 -25.88 15.29
C PHE A 578 12.65 -27.18 15.20
N ALA A 579 13.34 -28.32 15.15
CA ALA A 579 12.75 -29.63 14.83
C ALA A 579 11.73 -30.14 15.87
N GLU A 580 11.96 -29.92 17.17
CA GLU A 580 11.05 -30.37 18.23
C GLU A 580 9.66 -29.71 18.14
N ALA A 581 9.62 -28.42 17.79
CA ALA A 581 8.38 -27.70 17.55
C ALA A 581 7.64 -28.19 16.29
N LYS A 582 8.36 -28.63 15.25
CA LYS A 582 7.76 -29.26 14.06
C LYS A 582 7.10 -30.60 14.42
N TRP A 583 7.79 -31.44 15.19
CA TRP A 583 7.22 -32.69 15.71
C TRP A 583 6.02 -32.46 16.64
N MET A 584 6.04 -31.40 17.46
CA MET A 584 4.86 -31.00 18.23
C MET A 584 3.69 -30.56 17.32
N GLY A 585 3.98 -29.80 16.27
CA GLY A 585 3.00 -29.41 15.24
C GLY A 585 2.33 -30.60 14.56
N ILE A 586 3.10 -31.66 14.25
CA ILE A 586 2.56 -32.93 13.72
C ILE A 586 1.62 -33.59 14.73
N ARG A 587 2.00 -33.65 16.03
CA ARG A 587 1.14 -34.23 17.09
C ARG A 587 -0.18 -33.47 17.28
N CYS A 588 -0.19 -32.16 17.10
CA CYS A 588 -1.39 -31.31 17.14
C CYS A 588 -2.14 -31.23 15.79
N SER A 589 -1.72 -31.98 14.75
CA SER A 589 -2.26 -31.89 13.38
C SER A 589 -2.28 -30.46 12.80
N ALA A 590 -1.38 -29.58 13.27
CA ALA A 590 -1.36 -28.16 12.92
C ALA A 590 -1.20 -27.88 11.41
N PRO A 591 -0.33 -28.60 10.65
CA PRO A 591 -0.16 -28.34 9.22
C PRO A 591 -1.44 -28.63 8.41
N ALA A 592 -2.24 -29.62 8.80
CA ALA A 592 -3.49 -29.95 8.12
C ALA A 592 -4.55 -28.86 8.33
N ARG A 593 -4.71 -28.37 9.58
CA ARG A 593 -5.61 -27.24 9.88
C ARG A 593 -5.17 -25.95 9.19
N LEU A 594 -3.85 -25.70 9.07
CA LEU A 594 -3.35 -24.54 8.31
C LEU A 594 -3.79 -24.59 6.83
N CYS A 595 -3.80 -25.77 6.19
CA CYS A 595 -4.27 -25.90 4.81
C CYS A 595 -5.75 -25.54 4.60
N GLU A 596 -6.59 -25.53 5.65
CA GLU A 596 -7.99 -25.09 5.55
C GLU A 596 -8.09 -23.59 5.19
N LEU A 597 -7.09 -22.79 5.56
CA LEU A 597 -7.00 -21.36 5.25
C LEU A 597 -6.57 -21.05 3.80
N THR A 598 -6.36 -22.07 2.96
CA THR A 598 -6.03 -21.91 1.53
C THR A 598 -7.08 -21.07 0.78
N MET A 599 -8.33 -21.10 1.23
CA MET A 599 -9.45 -20.33 0.66
C MET A 599 -9.95 -19.21 1.58
N ASP A 600 -9.15 -18.75 2.55
CA ASP A 600 -9.52 -17.61 3.41
C ASP A 600 -9.80 -16.35 2.56
N PRO A 601 -10.86 -15.57 2.84
CA PRO A 601 -11.17 -14.36 2.07
C PRO A 601 -10.04 -13.32 2.07
N VAL A 602 -9.17 -13.27 3.08
CA VAL A 602 -8.15 -12.22 3.22
C VAL A 602 -6.77 -12.69 2.71
N PRO A 603 -6.19 -12.04 1.68
CA PRO A 603 -4.90 -12.43 1.11
C PRO A 603 -3.75 -12.49 2.12
N GLU A 604 -3.73 -11.61 3.12
CA GLU A 604 -2.73 -11.56 4.18
C GLU A 604 -2.76 -12.83 5.07
N VAL A 605 -3.94 -13.42 5.29
CA VAL A 605 -4.07 -14.68 6.04
C VAL A 605 -3.55 -15.85 5.18
N ARG A 606 -3.87 -15.87 3.89
CA ARG A 606 -3.35 -16.86 2.92
C ARG A 606 -1.82 -16.80 2.82
N ALA A 607 -1.24 -15.60 2.77
CA ALA A 607 0.20 -15.37 2.77
C ALA A 607 0.87 -15.79 4.11
N ALA A 608 0.26 -15.47 5.26
CA ALA A 608 0.74 -15.89 6.57
C ALA A 608 0.74 -17.42 6.75
N MET A 609 -0.27 -18.09 6.20
CA MET A 609 -0.35 -19.55 6.14
C MET A 609 0.78 -20.15 5.30
N LEU A 610 1.03 -19.63 4.09
CA LEU A 610 2.16 -20.04 3.26
C LEU A 610 3.51 -19.84 3.95
N HIS A 611 3.70 -18.73 4.67
CA HIS A 611 4.88 -18.50 5.50
C HIS A 611 5.04 -19.56 6.60
N ALA A 612 3.94 -19.94 7.27
CA ALA A 612 3.93 -21.00 8.27
C ALA A 612 4.31 -22.37 7.69
N LEU A 613 3.72 -22.77 6.56
CA LEU A 613 4.07 -24.02 5.86
C LEU A 613 5.51 -24.01 5.32
N THR A 614 6.00 -22.88 4.82
CA THR A 614 7.39 -22.71 4.36
C THR A 614 8.38 -22.97 5.49
N SER A 615 8.14 -22.39 6.68
CA SER A 615 8.97 -22.59 7.86
C SER A 615 8.90 -24.01 8.45
N PHE A 616 7.82 -24.75 8.15
CA PHE A 616 7.64 -26.13 8.58
C PHE A 616 8.52 -27.12 7.78
N ILE A 617 8.72 -26.91 6.48
CA ILE A 617 9.58 -27.77 5.64
C ILE A 617 11.00 -27.89 6.21
N GLY A 618 11.62 -29.06 6.05
CA GLY A 618 13.03 -29.28 6.41
C GLY A 618 13.22 -29.72 7.86
N ILE A 619 12.50 -30.76 8.26
CA ILE A 619 12.89 -31.59 9.41
C ILE A 619 14.19 -32.34 9.02
N PRO A 620 15.23 -32.44 9.87
CA PRO A 620 16.50 -33.08 9.48
C PRO A 620 16.30 -34.51 8.95
N ASP A 621 15.55 -35.34 9.68
CA ASP A 621 15.28 -36.73 9.33
C ASP A 621 14.14 -36.84 8.30
N LEU A 622 14.49 -37.20 7.06
CA LEU A 622 13.51 -37.50 6.01
C LEU A 622 12.98 -38.94 6.18
N THR A 623 12.06 -39.11 7.13
CA THR A 623 11.28 -40.36 7.26
C THR A 623 10.12 -40.39 6.26
N ASP A 624 9.60 -41.58 5.95
CA ASP A 624 8.45 -41.73 5.04
C ASP A 624 7.21 -40.95 5.51
N GLN A 625 7.00 -40.84 6.82
CA GLN A 625 5.93 -40.04 7.42
C GLN A 625 6.12 -38.53 7.14
N VAL A 626 7.35 -38.02 7.30
CA VAL A 626 7.66 -36.61 7.00
C VAL A 626 7.50 -36.34 5.50
N ALA A 627 7.95 -37.26 4.64
CA ALA A 627 7.77 -37.14 3.19
C ALA A 627 6.29 -37.11 2.79
N GLN A 628 5.45 -37.99 3.36
CA GLN A 628 4.00 -37.98 3.12
C GLN A 628 3.33 -36.68 3.56
N VAL A 629 3.74 -36.11 4.70
CA VAL A 629 3.23 -34.80 5.16
C VAL A 629 3.70 -33.67 4.23
N GLU A 630 4.99 -33.60 3.87
CA GLU A 630 5.50 -32.58 2.96
C GLU A 630 4.87 -32.68 1.54
N GLU A 631 4.61 -33.89 1.03
CA GLU A 631 3.91 -34.11 -0.26
C GLU A 631 2.41 -33.76 -0.18
N TYR A 632 1.74 -34.03 0.95
CA TYR A 632 0.35 -33.59 1.19
C TYR A 632 0.24 -32.06 1.22
N LEU A 633 1.12 -31.37 1.97
CA LEU A 633 1.15 -29.91 2.03
C LEU A 633 1.39 -29.30 0.65
N ALA A 634 2.35 -29.85 -0.10
CA ALA A 634 2.65 -29.39 -1.45
C ALA A 634 1.46 -29.60 -2.42
N THR A 635 0.64 -30.64 -2.20
CA THR A 635 -0.59 -30.89 -2.98
C THR A 635 -1.70 -29.90 -2.62
N ALA A 636 -1.87 -29.57 -1.34
CA ALA A 636 -2.91 -28.67 -0.86
C ALA A 636 -2.78 -27.23 -1.40
N ILE A 637 -1.55 -26.75 -1.60
CA ILE A 637 -1.28 -25.36 -2.04
C ILE A 637 -1.27 -25.17 -3.56
N VAL A 638 -1.30 -26.23 -4.38
CA VAL A 638 -1.27 -26.09 -5.86
C VAL A 638 -2.33 -25.11 -6.41
N PRO A 639 -3.58 -25.08 -5.89
CA PRO A 639 -4.59 -24.12 -6.35
C PRO A 639 -4.20 -22.64 -6.17
N MET A 640 -3.35 -22.32 -5.17
CA MET A 640 -2.88 -20.96 -4.89
C MET A 640 -1.99 -20.38 -6.01
N GLY A 641 -1.52 -21.22 -6.93
CA GLY A 641 -0.90 -20.77 -8.17
C GLY A 641 -1.80 -19.89 -9.04
N ASN A 642 -3.13 -20.01 -8.88
CA ASN A 642 -4.14 -19.21 -9.57
C ASN A 642 -4.75 -18.11 -8.66
N ASP A 643 -4.14 -17.79 -7.52
CA ASP A 643 -4.59 -16.71 -6.64
C ASP A 643 -4.46 -15.34 -7.35
N GLY A 644 -5.44 -14.46 -7.22
CA GLY A 644 -5.37 -13.12 -7.80
C GLY A 644 -4.26 -12.28 -7.17
N SER A 645 -3.98 -12.50 -5.88
CA SER A 645 -3.04 -11.67 -5.13
C SER A 645 -1.58 -12.00 -5.48
N ALA A 646 -0.84 -10.99 -5.93
CA ALA A 646 0.59 -11.10 -6.16
C ALA A 646 1.36 -11.41 -4.85
N LEU A 647 0.85 -10.95 -3.71
CA LEU A 647 1.42 -11.20 -2.39
C LEU A 647 1.45 -12.70 -2.06
N VAL A 648 0.32 -13.37 -2.29
CA VAL A 648 0.16 -14.81 -2.07
C VAL A 648 1.03 -15.61 -3.04
N ARG A 649 1.04 -15.24 -4.33
CA ARG A 649 1.90 -15.89 -5.34
C ARG A 649 3.40 -15.73 -5.06
N ARG A 650 3.85 -14.61 -4.50
CA ARG A 650 5.26 -14.41 -4.09
C ARG A 650 5.63 -15.29 -2.89
N GLU A 651 4.81 -15.36 -1.85
CA GLU A 651 5.07 -16.28 -0.72
C GLU A 651 5.00 -17.76 -1.14
N LEU A 652 4.15 -18.10 -2.11
CA LEU A 652 4.12 -19.43 -2.74
C LEU A 652 5.44 -19.75 -3.44
N LEU A 653 6.07 -18.79 -4.12
CA LEU A 653 7.41 -18.98 -4.69
C LEU A 653 8.49 -19.19 -3.63
N VAL A 654 8.38 -18.56 -2.47
CA VAL A 654 9.29 -18.83 -1.33
C VAL A 654 9.14 -20.30 -0.88
N PHE A 655 7.90 -20.79 -0.70
CA PHE A 655 7.62 -22.21 -0.42
C PHE A 655 8.20 -23.13 -1.51
N LEU A 656 7.94 -22.84 -2.78
CA LEU A 656 8.41 -23.66 -3.89
C LEU A 656 9.95 -23.69 -3.92
N SER A 657 10.62 -22.58 -3.61
CA SER A 657 12.09 -22.52 -3.54
C SER A 657 12.68 -23.38 -2.41
N THR A 658 12.04 -23.45 -1.23
CA THR A 658 12.50 -24.34 -0.14
C THR A 658 12.20 -25.81 -0.45
N PHE A 659 11.03 -26.11 -1.02
CA PHE A 659 10.63 -27.45 -1.41
C PHE A 659 11.49 -28.02 -2.55
N VAL A 660 11.79 -27.22 -3.58
CA VAL A 660 12.73 -27.59 -4.67
C VAL A 660 14.13 -27.84 -4.11
N LYS A 661 14.61 -27.03 -3.16
CA LYS A 661 15.91 -27.25 -2.50
C LYS A 661 15.94 -28.52 -1.65
N ARG A 662 14.81 -28.95 -1.09
CA ARG A 662 14.68 -30.19 -0.32
C ARG A 662 14.67 -31.44 -1.22
N TYR A 663 13.96 -31.38 -2.35
CA TYR A 663 13.73 -32.52 -3.25
C TYR A 663 14.46 -32.41 -4.60
N GLN A 664 15.64 -31.77 -4.64
CA GLN A 664 16.39 -31.46 -5.88
C GLN A 664 16.44 -32.62 -6.88
N ASN A 665 16.84 -33.82 -6.43
CA ASN A 665 16.98 -35.00 -7.29
C ASN A 665 15.68 -35.37 -8.03
N LYS A 666 14.50 -35.18 -7.41
CA LYS A 666 13.21 -35.44 -8.05
C LYS A 666 12.93 -34.37 -9.14
N PHE A 667 13.21 -33.10 -8.86
CA PHE A 667 13.03 -31.99 -9.80
C PHE A 667 14.00 -32.01 -11.00
N LEU A 668 15.19 -32.58 -10.85
CA LEU A 668 16.10 -32.79 -12.00
C LEU A 668 15.50 -33.74 -13.03
N VAL A 669 14.88 -34.83 -12.57
CA VAL A 669 14.18 -35.78 -13.46
C VAL A 669 12.97 -35.12 -14.11
N THR A 670 12.15 -34.38 -13.35
CA THR A 670 10.97 -33.70 -13.92
C THR A 670 11.34 -32.65 -14.95
N ALA A 671 12.42 -31.89 -14.73
CA ALA A 671 12.89 -30.88 -15.68
C ALA A 671 13.42 -31.50 -16.98
N TYR A 672 14.16 -32.61 -16.89
CA TYR A 672 14.63 -33.34 -18.07
C TYR A 672 13.48 -33.98 -18.87
N GLU A 673 12.52 -34.62 -18.20
CA GLU A 673 11.33 -35.18 -18.86
C GLU A 673 10.48 -34.07 -19.52
N GLN A 674 10.38 -32.89 -18.91
CA GLN A 674 9.69 -31.73 -19.50
C GLN A 674 10.34 -31.22 -20.78
N LEU A 675 11.68 -31.19 -20.86
CA LEU A 675 12.41 -30.82 -22.07
C LEU A 675 12.18 -31.84 -23.21
N LEU A 676 12.04 -33.12 -22.88
CA LEU A 676 11.69 -34.17 -23.86
C LEU A 676 10.23 -34.03 -24.35
N GLU A 677 9.29 -33.66 -23.46
CA GLU A 677 7.90 -33.35 -23.81
C GLU A 677 7.84 -32.16 -24.79
N GLU A 678 8.53 -31.05 -24.49
CA GLU A 678 8.59 -29.87 -25.37
C GLU A 678 9.20 -30.20 -26.74
N LYS A 679 10.32 -30.95 -26.75
CA LYS A 679 10.98 -31.43 -27.97
C LYS A 679 10.03 -32.23 -28.87
N HIS A 680 9.20 -33.10 -28.29
CA HIS A 680 8.22 -33.89 -29.03
C HIS A 680 7.08 -33.01 -29.59
N LEU A 681 6.51 -32.12 -28.76
CA LEU A 681 5.45 -31.19 -29.17
C LEU A 681 5.90 -30.28 -30.32
N LEU A 682 7.11 -29.72 -30.24
CA LEU A 682 7.68 -28.88 -31.31
C LEU A 682 7.98 -29.67 -32.59
N LYS A 683 8.42 -30.94 -32.50
CA LYS A 683 8.61 -31.80 -33.69
C LYS A 683 7.29 -32.04 -34.43
N HIS A 684 6.18 -32.28 -33.72
CA HIS A 684 4.84 -32.40 -34.33
C HIS A 684 4.34 -31.08 -34.90
N SER A 685 4.51 -29.96 -34.17
CA SER A 685 4.16 -28.62 -34.67
C SER A 685 4.88 -28.27 -35.99
N VAL A 686 6.14 -28.66 -36.12
CA VAL A 686 6.94 -28.40 -37.33
C VAL A 686 6.62 -29.37 -38.47
N SER A 687 6.17 -30.61 -38.19
CA SER A 687 5.85 -31.63 -39.22
C SER A 687 4.51 -31.38 -39.93
N GLY A 688 3.55 -30.71 -39.27
CA GLY A 688 2.35 -30.17 -39.92
C GLY A 688 1.20 -31.15 -40.16
N SER A 689 1.08 -32.24 -39.39
CA SER A 689 -0.15 -33.06 -39.41
C SER A 689 -1.35 -32.23 -38.93
N LYS A 690 -2.50 -32.40 -39.59
CA LYS A 690 -3.77 -31.73 -39.28
C LYS A 690 -4.68 -32.55 -38.36
N ASP A 691 -4.13 -33.39 -37.48
CA ASP A 691 -4.92 -34.10 -36.48
C ASP A 691 -5.27 -33.19 -35.30
N THR A 692 -6.53 -33.22 -34.88
CA THR A 692 -7.16 -32.27 -33.92
C THR A 692 -6.82 -32.53 -32.44
N GLN A 693 -5.88 -33.42 -32.17
CA GLN A 693 -5.32 -33.73 -30.86
C GLN A 693 -3.82 -34.04 -31.05
N PRO A 694 -2.90 -33.52 -30.21
CA PRO A 694 -1.55 -34.07 -30.17
C PRO A 694 -1.65 -35.54 -29.73
N PRO A 695 -0.88 -36.47 -30.34
CA PRO A 695 -0.86 -37.84 -29.85
C PRO A 695 -0.35 -37.85 -28.39
N PRO A 696 -0.97 -38.61 -27.48
CA PRO A 696 -0.53 -38.69 -26.10
C PRO A 696 0.94 -39.11 -26.06
N PHE A 697 1.73 -38.43 -25.25
CA PHE A 697 3.14 -38.75 -25.06
C PHE A 697 3.23 -40.15 -24.44
N ARG A 698 3.57 -41.15 -25.26
CA ARG A 698 3.37 -42.58 -24.92
C ARG A 698 4.29 -43.10 -23.83
N ASP A 699 5.42 -42.43 -23.62
CA ASP A 699 6.33 -42.71 -22.51
C ASP A 699 5.89 -41.85 -21.31
N HIS A 700 4.97 -42.37 -20.49
CA HIS A 700 4.68 -41.77 -19.19
C HIS A 700 5.94 -41.87 -18.32
N GLY A 701 6.75 -40.82 -18.34
CA GLY A 701 7.95 -40.66 -17.52
C GLY A 701 7.65 -40.77 -16.03
N VAL A 702 8.69 -40.97 -15.23
CA VAL A 702 8.56 -41.25 -13.79
C VAL A 702 7.96 -40.06 -13.02
N SER A 703 8.01 -38.85 -13.59
CA SER A 703 7.36 -37.66 -13.03
C SER A 703 5.88 -37.49 -13.38
N HIS A 704 5.33 -38.26 -14.33
CA HIS A 704 3.96 -38.11 -14.78
C HIS A 704 2.96 -38.47 -13.67
N ASN A 705 1.92 -37.65 -13.46
CA ASN A 705 0.98 -37.72 -12.34
C ASN A 705 1.61 -37.63 -10.92
N THR A 706 2.87 -37.20 -10.79
CA THR A 706 3.47 -36.91 -9.47
C THR A 706 3.26 -35.45 -9.07
N ILE A 707 3.27 -35.17 -7.77
CA ILE A 707 3.23 -33.78 -7.26
C ILE A 707 4.40 -32.95 -7.81
N TYR A 708 5.60 -33.54 -7.94
CA TYR A 708 6.79 -32.88 -8.47
C TYR A 708 6.61 -32.39 -9.92
N GLY A 709 5.98 -33.20 -10.78
CA GLY A 709 5.64 -32.80 -12.14
C GLY A 709 4.63 -31.65 -12.19
N SER A 710 3.60 -31.69 -11.34
CA SER A 710 2.61 -30.61 -11.22
C SER A 710 3.21 -29.30 -10.72
N LEU A 711 4.09 -29.36 -9.70
CA LEU A 711 4.80 -28.18 -9.17
C LEU A 711 5.79 -27.59 -10.17
N TRP A 712 6.47 -28.42 -10.97
CA TRP A 712 7.35 -27.95 -12.04
C TRP A 712 6.55 -27.22 -13.13
N LYS A 713 5.41 -27.77 -13.55
CA LYS A 713 4.49 -27.08 -14.48
C LYS A 713 3.94 -25.77 -13.90
N LEU A 714 3.66 -25.72 -12.59
CA LEU A 714 3.27 -24.49 -11.90
C LEU A 714 4.40 -23.44 -11.88
N LEU A 715 5.65 -23.83 -11.59
CA LEU A 715 6.80 -22.91 -11.66
C LEU A 715 7.01 -22.32 -13.05
N LEU A 716 6.79 -23.11 -14.11
CA LEU A 716 6.85 -22.62 -15.49
C LEU A 716 5.71 -21.63 -15.79
N ILE A 717 4.50 -21.85 -15.27
CA ILE A 717 3.39 -20.88 -15.37
C ILE A 717 3.74 -19.57 -14.65
N LEU A 718 4.23 -19.65 -13.41
CA LEU A 718 4.64 -18.48 -12.62
C LEU A 718 5.85 -17.75 -13.22
N SER A 719 6.67 -18.39 -14.05
CA SER A 719 7.76 -17.71 -14.78
C SER A 719 7.29 -16.77 -15.90
N VAL A 720 6.00 -16.83 -16.25
CA VAL A 720 5.34 -15.95 -17.23
C VAL A 720 4.15 -15.24 -16.58
N ASP A 721 4.28 -14.92 -15.29
CA ASP A 721 3.26 -14.20 -14.53
C ASP A 721 3.07 -12.75 -15.05
N PRO A 722 1.83 -12.22 -15.09
CA PRO A 722 1.59 -10.82 -15.42
C PRO A 722 2.28 -9.81 -14.48
N GLN A 723 2.56 -10.19 -13.22
CA GLN A 723 3.32 -9.36 -12.29
C GLN A 723 4.82 -9.65 -12.42
N GLU A 724 5.58 -8.62 -12.81
CA GLU A 724 7.01 -8.76 -13.13
C GLU A 724 7.83 -9.36 -11.97
N GLU A 725 7.57 -8.96 -10.72
CA GLU A 725 8.25 -9.51 -9.53
C GLU A 725 8.11 -11.03 -9.42
N VAL A 726 6.89 -11.54 -9.59
CA VAL A 726 6.56 -12.97 -9.47
C VAL A 726 7.24 -13.74 -10.60
N ALA A 727 7.22 -13.20 -11.82
CA ALA A 727 7.92 -13.77 -12.98
C ALA A 727 9.45 -13.79 -12.79
N GLN A 728 10.04 -12.72 -12.24
CA GLN A 728 11.47 -12.65 -11.94
C GLN A 728 11.88 -13.68 -10.88
N ASP A 729 11.16 -13.76 -9.75
CA ASP A 729 11.43 -14.72 -8.67
C ASP A 729 11.25 -16.18 -9.11
N ALA A 730 10.19 -16.48 -9.87
CA ALA A 730 9.99 -17.80 -10.48
C ALA A 730 11.12 -18.15 -11.45
N GLY A 731 11.55 -17.17 -12.27
CA GLY A 731 12.71 -17.31 -13.16
C GLY A 731 14.01 -17.64 -12.42
N VAL A 732 14.24 -17.09 -11.23
CA VAL A 732 15.41 -17.46 -10.39
C VAL A 732 15.37 -18.93 -9.99
N VAL A 733 14.20 -19.46 -9.61
CA VAL A 733 14.04 -20.87 -9.23
C VAL A 733 14.20 -21.80 -10.44
N VAL A 734 13.62 -21.44 -11.59
CA VAL A 734 13.74 -22.21 -12.84
C VAL A 734 15.19 -22.25 -13.35
N ASP A 735 15.89 -21.11 -13.37
CA ASP A 735 17.30 -21.04 -13.75
C ASP A 735 18.21 -21.85 -12.82
N TYR A 736 17.92 -21.86 -11.51
CA TYR A 736 18.67 -22.65 -10.54
C TYR A 736 18.54 -24.16 -10.83
N VAL A 737 17.33 -24.66 -11.10
CA VAL A 737 17.09 -26.07 -11.44
C VAL A 737 17.78 -26.44 -12.76
N TYR A 738 17.70 -25.57 -13.78
CA TYR A 738 18.41 -25.80 -15.04
C TYR A 738 19.93 -25.79 -14.88
N LYS A 739 20.49 -24.89 -14.06
CA LYS A 739 21.94 -24.88 -13.75
C LYS A 739 22.38 -26.22 -13.18
N ILE A 740 21.71 -26.72 -12.13
CA ILE A 740 22.03 -28.03 -11.54
C ILE A 740 21.81 -29.16 -12.55
N LEU A 741 20.78 -29.10 -13.41
CA LEU A 741 20.56 -30.11 -14.44
C LEU A 741 21.74 -30.20 -15.43
N PHE A 742 22.31 -29.07 -15.85
CA PHE A 742 23.48 -29.05 -16.73
C PHE A 742 24.79 -29.42 -16.03
N ASP A 743 24.91 -29.15 -14.72
CA ASP A 743 26.04 -29.60 -13.88
C ASP A 743 25.91 -31.10 -13.48
N SER A 744 24.75 -31.72 -13.69
CA SER A 744 24.46 -33.13 -13.37
C SER A 744 25.10 -34.11 -14.37
N PRO A 745 25.23 -35.42 -14.04
CA PRO A 745 25.70 -36.43 -15.00
C PRO A 745 24.79 -36.62 -16.23
N VAL A 746 23.55 -36.11 -16.21
CA VAL A 746 22.62 -36.09 -17.36
C VAL A 746 22.79 -34.82 -18.21
N GLY A 747 23.64 -33.89 -17.77
CA GLY A 747 23.78 -32.54 -18.34
C GLY A 747 24.12 -32.49 -19.83
N SER A 748 24.94 -33.41 -20.34
CA SER A 748 25.25 -33.49 -21.78
C SER A 748 24.01 -33.81 -22.62
N LEU A 749 23.24 -34.82 -22.22
CA LEU A 749 21.98 -35.19 -22.88
C LEU A 749 20.94 -34.06 -22.79
N ALA A 750 20.90 -33.35 -21.66
CA ALA A 750 20.03 -32.19 -21.48
C ALA A 750 20.42 -31.01 -22.39
N GLN A 751 21.72 -30.78 -22.63
CA GLN A 751 22.22 -29.77 -23.56
C GLN A 751 21.84 -30.10 -25.02
N ASP A 752 22.03 -31.35 -25.46
CA ASP A 752 21.64 -31.79 -26.81
C ASP A 752 20.13 -31.61 -27.06
N VAL A 753 19.31 -31.97 -26.07
CA VAL A 753 17.84 -31.79 -26.11
C VAL A 753 17.47 -30.30 -26.17
N ARG A 754 18.11 -29.45 -25.37
CA ARG A 754 17.89 -27.99 -25.36
C ARG A 754 18.22 -27.36 -26.70
N ASP A 755 19.35 -27.70 -27.31
CA ASP A 755 19.77 -27.12 -28.58
C ASP A 755 18.87 -27.56 -29.74
N GLU A 756 18.39 -28.82 -29.73
CA GLU A 756 17.32 -29.27 -30.63
C GLU A 756 16.02 -28.47 -30.44
N VAL A 757 15.57 -28.24 -29.20
CA VAL A 757 14.37 -27.44 -28.88
C VAL A 757 14.51 -26.01 -29.41
N LEU A 758 15.65 -25.35 -29.13
CA LEU A 758 15.93 -23.99 -29.62
C LEU A 758 15.98 -23.92 -31.15
N ALA A 759 16.55 -24.92 -31.82
CA ALA A 759 16.57 -25.00 -33.28
C ALA A 759 15.16 -25.20 -33.88
N LEU A 760 14.33 -26.06 -33.26
CA LEU A 760 12.93 -26.27 -33.66
C LEU A 760 12.07 -25.03 -33.41
N HIS A 761 12.26 -24.36 -32.28
CA HIS A 761 11.55 -23.12 -31.96
C HIS A 761 11.87 -22.00 -32.97
N ARG A 762 13.15 -21.82 -33.33
CA ARG A 762 13.56 -20.89 -34.39
C ARG A 762 12.91 -21.22 -35.74
N ARG A 763 12.85 -22.51 -36.13
CA ARG A 763 12.18 -22.98 -37.35
C ARG A 763 10.67 -22.76 -37.31
N SER A 764 10.01 -22.97 -36.17
CA SER A 764 8.59 -22.69 -35.99
C SER A 764 8.29 -21.20 -36.12
N ARG A 765 9.10 -20.33 -35.49
CA ARG A 765 8.96 -18.88 -35.57
C ARG A 765 9.13 -18.34 -37.01
N SER A 766 10.03 -18.95 -37.81
CA SER A 766 10.17 -18.63 -39.24
C SER A 766 9.03 -19.11 -40.15
N LYS A 767 8.13 -19.98 -39.67
CA LYS A 767 6.94 -20.43 -40.42
C LYS A 767 5.70 -19.55 -40.19
N LYS A 768 5.72 -18.58 -39.26
CA LYS A 768 4.66 -17.57 -39.20
C LYS A 768 4.78 -16.66 -40.44
N PRO A 769 3.75 -16.54 -41.29
CA PRO A 769 3.84 -15.68 -42.46
C PRO A 769 3.96 -14.21 -42.01
N GLN A 770 4.93 -13.49 -42.59
CA GLN A 770 4.79 -12.04 -42.72
C GLN A 770 3.50 -11.76 -43.52
N PRO A 771 2.80 -10.63 -43.27
CA PRO A 771 1.74 -10.19 -44.17
C PRO A 771 2.34 -10.06 -45.57
N SER A 772 1.80 -10.83 -46.52
CA SER A 772 2.39 -10.97 -47.85
C SER A 772 2.41 -9.63 -48.57
N GLU A 773 3.60 -9.22 -49.02
CA GLU A 773 3.71 -8.27 -50.12
C GLU A 773 2.85 -8.74 -51.31
N SER A 774 2.35 -7.76 -52.06
CA SER A 774 1.39 -7.94 -53.15
C SER A 774 1.80 -9.05 -54.13
N VAL A 775 0.82 -9.88 -54.49
CA VAL A 775 0.92 -10.84 -55.59
C VAL A 775 1.36 -10.14 -56.87
N GLU A 776 2.59 -10.40 -57.32
CA GLU A 776 2.99 -10.07 -58.69
C GLU A 776 2.12 -10.86 -59.67
N VAL A 777 1.25 -10.15 -60.38
CA VAL A 777 0.47 -10.70 -61.48
C VAL A 777 1.44 -11.09 -62.60
N LYS A 778 1.75 -12.39 -62.70
CA LYS A 778 2.49 -12.97 -63.83
C LYS A 778 1.83 -12.60 -65.15
N LYS A 779 2.35 -11.58 -65.83
CA LYS A 779 2.03 -11.31 -67.23
C LYS A 779 2.64 -12.39 -68.11
N ILE A 780 1.78 -13.28 -68.60
CA ILE A 780 2.10 -14.21 -69.68
C ILE A 780 2.58 -13.40 -70.89
N ARG A 781 3.79 -13.69 -71.37
CA ARG A 781 4.26 -13.30 -72.71
C ARG A 781 4.45 -14.58 -73.54
N PRO A 782 4.04 -14.60 -74.82
CA PRO A 782 4.25 -15.76 -75.68
C PRO A 782 5.71 -15.93 -76.07
N GLU A 783 6.15 -17.17 -76.25
CA GLU A 783 7.46 -17.52 -76.79
C GLU A 783 7.50 -17.36 -78.32
N THR A 784 8.68 -17.04 -78.87
CA THR A 784 9.04 -17.20 -80.30
C THR A 784 10.59 -17.06 -80.43
N PRO A 785 11.23 -17.52 -81.53
CA PRO A 785 12.39 -18.42 -81.42
C PRO A 785 13.77 -17.73 -81.54
N PRO A 786 14.88 -18.46 -81.29
CA PRO A 786 16.22 -17.88 -81.25
C PRO A 786 16.90 -17.82 -82.63
N VAL A 787 17.51 -16.67 -82.98
CA VAL A 787 18.48 -16.55 -84.09
C VAL A 787 19.62 -15.60 -83.70
N GLN A 788 20.78 -15.79 -84.34
CA GLN A 788 22.10 -15.26 -84.01
C GLN A 788 22.35 -13.79 -84.42
N ILE A 789 23.35 -13.20 -83.78
CA ILE A 789 24.07 -11.94 -84.13
C ILE A 789 24.67 -12.08 -85.55
N PRO A 790 24.56 -11.09 -86.49
CA PRO A 790 25.49 -9.95 -86.46
C PRO A 790 25.14 -8.59 -87.13
N SER A 791 25.84 -7.57 -86.61
CA SER A 791 26.49 -6.43 -87.32
C SER A 791 25.74 -5.22 -87.88
N LYS A 792 26.23 -4.05 -87.43
CA LYS A 792 26.54 -2.77 -88.13
C LYS A 792 25.46 -1.73 -88.52
N GLN A 793 25.86 -0.50 -88.18
CA GLN A 793 25.64 0.82 -88.81
C GLN A 793 24.35 1.63 -88.59
N GLU A 794 24.58 2.80 -87.98
CA GLU A 794 24.14 4.17 -88.34
C GLU A 794 22.85 4.38 -89.16
N GLY A 795 21.99 5.31 -88.70
CA GLY A 795 21.03 5.95 -89.60
C GLY A 795 19.85 6.69 -88.97
N TYR A 796 20.05 7.97 -88.63
CA TYR A 796 19.15 9.10 -88.93
C TYR A 796 17.61 9.04 -88.70
N LEU A 797 17.12 10.07 -87.96
CA LEU A 797 15.77 10.71 -88.08
C LEU A 797 14.53 9.91 -87.62
N SER A 798 13.45 10.51 -87.08
CA SER A 798 13.20 11.92 -86.69
C SER A 798 11.84 12.12 -85.98
N LEU A 799 11.72 13.21 -85.21
CA LEU A 799 10.49 14.00 -84.94
C LEU A 799 9.33 13.31 -84.16
N SER A 800 8.40 14.00 -83.50
CA SER A 800 8.44 15.17 -82.60
C SER A 800 6.99 15.57 -82.22
N LEU A 801 6.74 16.03 -80.98
CA LEU A 801 5.78 17.10 -80.58
C LEU A 801 5.91 17.20 -79.03
N ARG A 802 6.36 18.29 -78.35
CA ARG A 802 5.93 19.71 -78.28
C ARG A 802 4.46 19.86 -77.82
N ARG A 803 4.07 20.70 -76.84
CA ARG A 803 4.71 21.73 -75.95
C ARG A 803 3.84 21.80 -74.65
N THR A 804 4.13 22.50 -73.53
CA THR A 804 4.70 23.86 -73.27
C THR A 804 5.14 23.88 -71.78
N ALA A 805 6.38 24.18 -71.37
CA ALA A 805 6.97 25.50 -71.02
C ALA A 805 6.07 26.39 -70.11
N SER A 806 6.56 27.11 -69.09
CA SER A 806 7.89 27.69 -68.77
C SER A 806 7.98 28.01 -67.24
N VAL A 807 9.05 28.46 -66.55
CA VAL A 807 10.51 28.71 -66.73
C VAL A 807 11.07 28.88 -65.29
N ALA A 808 12.11 28.18 -64.82
CA ALA A 808 13.58 28.30 -65.02
C ALA A 808 14.28 29.54 -64.40
N ALA A 809 15.15 29.31 -63.41
CA ALA A 809 16.22 30.24 -62.99
C ALA A 809 17.48 29.47 -62.51
N SER A 810 18.52 29.48 -63.35
CA SER A 810 19.97 29.21 -63.14
C SER A 810 20.43 28.57 -61.81
N LEU A 811 21.01 27.37 -61.75
CA LEU A 811 22.30 26.91 -62.35
C LEU A 811 23.48 27.89 -62.22
N LYS A 812 24.49 27.51 -61.43
CA LYS A 812 25.88 27.98 -61.60
C LYS A 812 26.90 26.90 -61.19
N ASN A 813 27.73 26.54 -62.17
CA ASN A 813 29.12 26.06 -62.08
C ASN A 813 29.43 24.69 -61.44
N LEU A 814 29.61 23.69 -62.32
CA LEU A 814 30.66 22.66 -62.21
C LEU A 814 32.02 23.25 -62.66
N ALA A 815 33.14 22.86 -62.03
CA ALA A 815 34.44 22.53 -62.67
C ALA A 815 35.58 22.33 -61.64
N PHE A 816 36.59 21.53 -62.02
CA PHE A 816 37.84 21.18 -61.31
C PHE A 816 37.69 20.32 -60.04
N GLY A 817 38.52 19.30 -59.79
CA GLY A 817 39.63 18.76 -60.60
C GLY A 817 40.24 17.48 -59.98
N SER A 818 41.12 16.81 -60.73
CA SER A 818 41.84 15.55 -60.42
C SER A 818 42.69 15.61 -59.12
N ALA A 819 43.26 14.53 -58.56
CA ALA A 819 43.65 13.24 -59.15
C ALA A 819 43.94 12.15 -58.09
N ALA A 820 44.05 10.89 -58.56
CA ALA A 820 45.03 9.86 -58.15
C ALA A 820 44.97 9.25 -56.72
N THR A 821 45.34 7.99 -56.44
CA THR A 821 45.53 6.71 -57.19
C THR A 821 45.87 5.62 -56.15
N ILE A 822 45.75 4.31 -56.48
CA ILE A 822 46.57 3.18 -55.92
C ILE A 822 46.28 2.82 -54.42
N ASP A 823 46.20 1.55 -53.96
CA ASP A 823 46.31 0.24 -54.62
C ASP A 823 45.53 -0.91 -53.90
N GLN A 824 45.80 -2.15 -54.31
CA GLN A 824 45.09 -3.41 -54.05
C GLN A 824 45.31 -4.11 -52.67
N ARG A 825 44.31 -4.95 -52.32
CA ARG A 825 44.30 -6.29 -51.64
C ARG A 825 45.64 -7.00 -51.24
N PRO A 826 45.61 -8.15 -50.51
CA PRO A 826 44.77 -8.61 -49.37
C PRO A 826 45.58 -9.39 -48.27
N SER A 827 45.02 -9.72 -47.09
CA SER A 827 45.25 -11.02 -46.38
C SER A 827 44.56 -11.13 -45.01
N SER A 828 44.24 -12.38 -44.62
CA SER A 828 43.60 -12.82 -43.37
C SER A 828 44.61 -13.05 -42.19
N PRO A 829 44.27 -13.76 -41.10
CA PRO A 829 43.55 -13.27 -39.92
C PRO A 829 44.37 -13.45 -38.60
N LEU A 830 44.02 -12.76 -37.50
CA LEU A 830 44.46 -13.14 -36.14
C LEU A 830 43.60 -12.49 -35.03
N ASN A 831 43.19 -13.31 -34.06
CA ASN A 831 42.73 -12.94 -32.70
C ASN A 831 43.95 -13.07 -31.73
N PRO A 832 43.94 -12.59 -30.46
CA PRO A 832 42.76 -12.34 -29.61
C PRO A 832 42.76 -11.07 -28.69
N SER A 833 41.61 -10.84 -28.05
CA SER A 833 41.40 -10.25 -26.70
C SER A 833 42.03 -8.90 -26.29
N GLY A 834 41.20 -7.91 -25.92
CA GLY A 834 41.63 -6.84 -24.99
C GLY A 834 40.82 -5.53 -24.94
N ARG A 835 39.88 -5.42 -23.98
CA ARG A 835 39.38 -4.19 -23.30
C ARG A 835 38.95 -2.92 -24.09
N GLN A 836 37.69 -2.55 -23.85
CA GLN A 836 37.23 -1.22 -23.38
C GLN A 836 37.87 0.07 -23.93
N THR A 837 37.10 0.87 -24.68
CA THR A 837 37.18 2.34 -24.61
C THR A 837 35.81 3.02 -24.73
N MET A 838 35.59 4.05 -23.91
CA MET A 838 34.39 4.88 -23.87
C MET A 838 34.10 5.59 -25.20
N ALA A 839 32.82 5.72 -25.56
CA ALA A 839 32.38 6.66 -26.58
C ALA A 839 32.52 8.10 -26.06
N LYS A 840 33.52 8.84 -26.55
CA LYS A 840 33.66 10.28 -26.28
C LYS A 840 32.77 11.08 -27.23
N ASN A 841 31.85 11.86 -26.65
CA ASN A 841 31.18 12.95 -27.36
C ASN A 841 32.21 13.84 -28.06
N ARG A 842 32.04 14.05 -29.37
CA ARG A 842 32.77 15.08 -30.12
C ARG A 842 31.77 16.00 -30.78
N MET A 843 31.49 17.13 -30.11
CA MET A 843 30.68 18.21 -30.67
C MET A 843 31.29 18.70 -31.99
N THR A 844 30.51 18.69 -33.06
CA THR A 844 30.82 19.39 -34.30
C THR A 844 30.39 20.85 -34.17
N ILE A 845 31.37 21.75 -34.21
CA ILE A 845 31.12 23.19 -34.17
C ILE A 845 30.46 23.62 -35.49
N THR A 846 29.26 24.21 -35.40
CA THR A 846 28.64 24.94 -36.51
C THR A 846 29.08 26.41 -36.49
N PRO A 847 29.35 27.04 -37.65
CA PRO A 847 29.64 28.46 -37.71
C PRO A 847 28.38 29.30 -37.41
N ARG A 848 28.56 30.40 -36.67
CA ARG A 848 27.50 31.30 -36.19
C ARG A 848 26.61 31.85 -37.33
N GLY A 849 25.31 31.99 -37.08
CA GLY A 849 24.51 33.05 -37.74
C GLY A 849 23.22 32.67 -38.47
N ARG A 850 22.71 31.43 -38.40
CA ARG A 850 21.36 31.08 -38.87
C ARG A 850 20.66 30.17 -37.88
N ALA A 851 19.35 30.40 -37.68
CA ALA A 851 18.48 29.45 -37.00
C ALA A 851 18.42 28.13 -37.79
N PRO A 852 18.17 26.97 -37.14
CA PRO A 852 18.09 25.68 -37.82
C PRO A 852 17.05 25.69 -38.96
N PRO A 853 17.29 25.01 -40.10
CA PRO A 853 16.33 24.92 -41.22
C PRO A 853 15.01 24.20 -40.90
N GLU A 854 14.84 23.76 -39.65
CA GLU A 854 13.65 23.14 -39.07
C GLU A 854 12.66 24.21 -38.58
N TRP A 855 13.14 25.36 -38.10
CA TRP A 855 12.33 26.41 -37.46
C TRP A 855 11.62 27.35 -38.46
N THR A 856 11.89 27.22 -39.76
CA THR A 856 11.33 28.07 -40.82
C THR A 856 10.52 27.28 -41.86
N ARG A 857 9.94 26.14 -41.48
CA ARG A 857 9.03 25.35 -42.34
C ARG A 857 7.62 25.33 -41.73
N PRO A 858 6.55 25.25 -42.56
CA PRO A 858 5.20 25.05 -42.05
C PRO A 858 5.07 23.74 -41.26
N PRO A 859 4.19 23.67 -40.23
CA PRO A 859 4.05 22.48 -39.37
C PRO A 859 3.70 21.18 -40.12
N GLU A 860 3.07 21.29 -41.29
CA GLU A 860 2.53 20.19 -42.10
C GLU A 860 3.59 19.30 -42.77
N VAL A 861 4.88 19.66 -42.69
CA VAL A 861 5.97 18.97 -43.44
C VAL A 861 6.81 18.04 -42.53
N ASN A 862 6.47 17.92 -41.24
CA ASN A 862 7.22 17.09 -40.30
C ASN A 862 6.72 15.63 -40.19
N ASP A 863 5.55 15.32 -40.76
CA ASP A 863 5.06 13.96 -40.92
C ASP A 863 5.85 13.25 -42.03
N GLN A 864 7.00 12.68 -41.67
CA GLN A 864 7.57 11.60 -42.47
C GLN A 864 6.56 10.44 -42.48
N PRO A 865 6.16 9.92 -43.66
CA PRO A 865 5.25 8.79 -43.71
C PRO A 865 5.94 7.56 -43.11
N VAL A 866 5.58 7.23 -41.88
CA VAL A 866 6.03 6.00 -41.21
C VAL A 866 5.59 4.82 -42.06
N SER A 867 6.56 4.04 -42.55
CA SER A 867 6.26 2.86 -43.35
C SER A 867 5.37 1.91 -42.56
N ALA A 868 4.26 1.47 -43.17
CA ALA A 868 3.17 0.72 -42.52
C ALA A 868 3.56 -0.68 -41.98
N GLY A 869 4.85 -1.04 -41.97
CA GLY A 869 5.37 -2.30 -41.43
C GLY A 869 5.80 -2.26 -39.96
N GLN A 870 5.98 -1.09 -39.33
CA GLN A 870 6.50 -0.97 -37.96
C GLN A 870 5.80 0.13 -37.15
N TYR A 871 4.55 -0.11 -36.74
CA TYR A 871 3.93 0.65 -35.63
C TYR A 871 4.82 0.54 -34.37
N GLY A 872 4.75 1.54 -33.48
CA GLY A 872 5.31 1.43 -32.14
C GLY A 872 4.57 0.35 -31.32
N GLN A 873 5.26 -0.25 -30.35
CA GLN A 873 4.61 -1.00 -29.26
C GLN A 873 4.51 -0.03 -28.07
N ALA A 874 3.37 0.03 -27.40
CA ALA A 874 3.28 0.77 -26.14
C ALA A 874 4.24 0.14 -25.10
N PRO A 875 5.03 0.93 -24.35
CA PRO A 875 5.87 0.37 -23.30
C PRO A 875 5.00 -0.19 -22.18
N THR A 876 5.19 -1.47 -21.83
CA THR A 876 4.53 -2.11 -20.69
C THR A 876 4.89 -1.35 -19.41
N PRO A 877 3.92 -0.87 -18.61
CA PRO A 877 4.21 -0.13 -17.39
C PRO A 877 4.85 -1.06 -16.35
N PRO A 878 6.07 -0.77 -15.86
CA PRO A 878 6.68 -1.57 -14.80
C PRO A 878 5.93 -1.36 -13.47
N SER A 879 5.90 -2.39 -12.63
CA SER A 879 5.31 -2.26 -11.29
C SER A 879 6.17 -1.40 -10.35
N ARG A 880 5.51 -0.78 -9.37
CA ARG A 880 6.11 0.22 -8.48
C ARG A 880 7.20 -0.40 -7.60
N GLY A 881 8.45 -0.01 -7.82
CA GLY A 881 9.60 -0.41 -6.99
C GLY A 881 10.39 -1.61 -7.52
N VAL A 882 10.01 -2.15 -8.69
CA VAL A 882 10.75 -3.25 -9.32
C VAL A 882 12.10 -2.76 -9.84
N ASN A 883 13.17 -3.43 -9.38
CA ASN A 883 14.47 -3.35 -10.00
C ASN A 883 14.63 -4.57 -10.92
N PRO A 884 15.01 -4.40 -12.21
CA PRO A 884 15.16 -5.53 -13.12
C PRO A 884 16.26 -6.48 -12.63
N ARG A 885 16.02 -7.79 -12.74
CA ARG A 885 16.95 -8.82 -12.29
C ARG A 885 18.33 -8.68 -12.93
N ASP A 886 19.35 -8.58 -12.09
CA ASP A 886 20.76 -8.56 -12.47
C ASP A 886 21.22 -9.97 -12.88
N LEU A 887 21.25 -10.21 -14.20
CA LEU A 887 21.67 -11.48 -14.81
C LEU A 887 23.17 -11.81 -14.60
N THR A 888 23.97 -10.90 -14.04
CA THR A 888 25.39 -11.18 -13.72
C THR A 888 25.57 -11.94 -12.40
N LYS A 889 24.54 -11.95 -11.54
CA LYS A 889 24.54 -12.69 -10.28
C LYS A 889 24.01 -14.11 -10.49
N GLU A 890 24.67 -15.08 -9.85
CA GLU A 890 24.20 -16.46 -9.89
C GLU A 890 22.85 -16.61 -9.15
N PRO A 891 21.90 -17.40 -9.67
CA PRO A 891 20.65 -17.67 -8.98
C PRO A 891 20.91 -18.50 -7.71
N SER A 892 20.33 -18.08 -6.58
CA SER A 892 20.51 -18.74 -5.28
C SER A 892 19.17 -18.96 -4.59
N ILE A 893 18.91 -20.20 -4.13
CA ILE A 893 17.72 -20.56 -3.36
C ILE A 893 18.09 -21.08 -1.96
N PRO A 894 17.20 -20.99 -0.93
CA PRO A 894 15.83 -20.51 -1.00
C PRO A 894 15.74 -18.99 -1.18
N LEU A 895 14.62 -18.54 -1.75
CA LEU A 895 14.22 -17.13 -1.71
C LEU A 895 13.94 -16.73 -0.25
N LYS A 896 13.96 -15.43 0.04
CA LYS A 896 13.63 -14.89 1.37
C LYS A 896 12.26 -14.23 1.33
N SER A 897 11.40 -14.57 2.30
CA SER A 897 10.16 -13.85 2.52
C SER A 897 10.43 -12.47 3.14
N ASN A 898 9.71 -11.47 2.64
CA ASN A 898 9.65 -10.13 3.24
C ASN A 898 8.34 -9.91 4.03
N PHE A 899 7.39 -10.85 3.96
CA PHE A 899 6.04 -10.70 4.47
C PHE A 899 5.96 -10.49 5.99
N LEU A 900 6.82 -11.16 6.78
CA LEU A 900 6.88 -10.97 8.23
C LEU A 900 7.28 -9.53 8.60
N GLU A 901 8.21 -8.93 7.87
CA GLU A 901 8.72 -7.58 8.16
C GLU A 901 7.73 -6.50 7.71
N TRP A 902 7.08 -6.71 6.57
CA TRP A 902 5.96 -5.89 6.11
C TRP A 902 4.77 -5.96 7.09
N SER A 903 4.39 -7.16 7.54
CA SER A 903 3.32 -7.35 8.54
C SER A 903 3.66 -6.64 9.86
N THR A 904 4.93 -6.67 10.29
CA THR A 904 5.40 -6.00 11.51
C THR A 904 5.26 -4.46 11.43
N GLU A 905 5.22 -3.87 10.24
CA GLU A 905 5.04 -2.43 10.06
C GLU A 905 3.69 -1.93 10.60
N TYR A 906 2.64 -2.76 10.58
CA TYR A 906 1.34 -2.45 11.18
C TYR A 906 1.47 -2.02 12.66
N PHE A 907 2.33 -2.70 13.44
CA PHE A 907 2.63 -2.36 14.83
C PHE A 907 3.71 -1.27 15.00
N ARG A 908 4.17 -0.66 13.91
CA ARG A 908 4.99 0.56 13.91
C ARG A 908 4.18 1.81 13.57
N GLU A 909 3.14 1.67 12.76
CA GLU A 909 2.22 2.74 12.37
C GLU A 909 1.20 3.06 13.49
N PRO A 910 0.75 4.31 13.67
CA PRO A 910 -0.28 4.67 14.66
C PRO A 910 -1.58 3.90 14.44
N GLN A 911 -2.24 3.50 15.53
CA GLN A 911 -3.49 2.72 15.51
C GLN A 911 -4.62 3.36 16.34
N MET A 912 -4.33 4.39 17.17
CA MET A 912 -5.36 5.10 17.94
C MET A 912 -5.94 6.31 17.20
N LYS A 913 -5.40 6.66 16.03
CA LYS A 913 -5.93 7.72 15.15
C LYS A 913 -6.80 7.11 14.04
N PRO A 914 -7.87 7.80 13.60
CA PRO A 914 -8.53 7.48 12.33
C PRO A 914 -7.53 7.54 11.16
N ASN A 915 -7.83 6.82 10.08
CA ASN A 915 -7.05 6.94 8.85
C ASN A 915 -7.17 8.37 8.29
N GLU A 916 -6.06 8.94 7.81
CA GLU A 916 -6.01 10.25 7.13
C GLU A 916 -7.12 10.46 6.06
N PRO A 917 -7.49 9.47 5.22
CA PRO A 917 -8.61 9.61 4.28
C PRO A 917 -10.00 9.82 4.88
N ASP A 918 -10.20 9.45 6.15
CA ASP A 918 -11.49 9.46 6.85
C ASP A 918 -11.58 10.60 7.89
N GLU A 919 -10.45 11.23 8.21
CA GLU A 919 -10.36 12.37 9.15
C GLU A 919 -10.82 13.70 8.50
N PRO A 920 -11.93 14.33 8.97
CA PRO A 920 -12.41 15.59 8.40
C PRO A 920 -11.38 16.70 8.57
N GLY A 921 -10.98 17.32 7.44
CA GLY A 921 -9.96 18.36 7.41
C GLY A 921 -8.57 17.90 6.96
N SER A 922 -8.32 16.58 6.91
CA SER A 922 -7.15 16.01 6.25
C SER A 922 -7.07 16.41 4.77
N ALA A 923 -5.86 16.51 4.22
CA ALA A 923 -5.64 16.84 2.81
C ALA A 923 -6.33 15.83 1.87
N ASP A 924 -6.24 14.54 2.18
CA ASP A 924 -6.85 13.46 1.40
C ASP A 924 -8.37 13.46 1.52
N TYR A 925 -8.91 13.67 2.72
CA TYR A 925 -10.34 13.86 2.94
C TYR A 925 -10.89 15.05 2.12
N ASN A 926 -10.22 16.20 2.19
CA ASN A 926 -10.60 17.41 1.47
C ASN A 926 -10.52 17.20 -0.06
N GLN A 927 -9.49 16.49 -0.55
CA GLN A 927 -9.37 16.15 -1.97
C GLN A 927 -10.48 15.18 -2.42
N ARG A 928 -10.82 14.18 -1.61
CA ARG A 928 -11.95 13.26 -1.85
C ARG A 928 -13.29 14.00 -1.88
N LEU A 929 -13.52 14.91 -0.93
CA LEU A 929 -14.73 15.73 -0.87
C LEU A 929 -14.85 16.66 -2.08
N TRP A 930 -13.76 17.31 -2.50
CA TRP A 930 -13.71 18.12 -3.72
C TRP A 930 -13.99 17.28 -4.98
N ARG A 931 -13.37 16.10 -5.11
CA ARG A 931 -13.64 15.16 -6.20
C ARG A 931 -15.12 14.75 -6.22
N ARG A 932 -15.72 14.43 -5.07
CA ARG A 932 -17.15 14.08 -4.95
C ARG A 932 -18.04 15.22 -5.43
N ALA A 933 -17.85 16.44 -4.93
CA ALA A 933 -18.63 17.61 -5.32
C ALA A 933 -18.46 17.99 -6.81
N ARG A 934 -17.25 17.83 -7.37
CA ARG A 934 -17.01 17.99 -8.81
C ARG A 934 -17.77 16.94 -9.64
N ASN A 935 -17.68 15.68 -9.24
CA ASN A 935 -18.30 14.56 -9.96
C ASN A 935 -19.84 14.68 -9.93
N GLU A 936 -20.42 15.05 -8.79
CA GLU A 936 -21.85 15.32 -8.64
C GLU A 936 -22.31 16.46 -9.56
N ARG A 937 -21.56 17.58 -9.60
CA ARG A 937 -21.84 18.70 -10.51
C ARG A 937 -21.87 18.26 -11.97
N ILE A 938 -20.87 17.49 -12.42
CA ILE A 938 -20.81 16.96 -13.78
C ILE A 938 -22.03 16.09 -14.09
N ILE A 939 -22.48 15.25 -13.15
CA ILE A 939 -23.69 14.42 -13.31
C ILE A 939 -24.93 15.31 -13.47
N VAL A 940 -25.09 16.35 -12.65
CA VAL A 940 -26.25 17.26 -12.68
C VAL A 940 -26.28 18.08 -13.98
N GLU A 941 -25.14 18.63 -14.41
CA GLU A 941 -25.00 19.39 -15.65
C GLU A 941 -25.28 18.52 -16.89
N THR A 942 -24.67 17.34 -16.96
CA THR A 942 -24.85 16.42 -18.11
C THR A 942 -26.23 15.79 -18.14
N GLN A 943 -26.94 15.62 -17.01
CA GLN A 943 -28.28 15.03 -16.99
C GLN A 943 -29.27 15.79 -17.88
N GLN A 944 -29.18 17.12 -17.93
CA GLN A 944 -30.06 17.96 -18.77
C GLN A 944 -29.72 17.87 -20.27
N LEU A 945 -28.55 17.37 -20.62
CA LEU A 945 -28.10 17.23 -22.02
C LEU A 945 -28.53 15.88 -22.62
N LYS A 946 -28.93 14.88 -21.82
CA LYS A 946 -29.26 13.53 -22.29
C LYS A 946 -30.48 13.49 -23.21
N ASP A 947 -31.50 14.29 -22.91
CA ASP A 947 -32.70 14.44 -23.76
C ASP A 947 -32.37 15.10 -25.12
N LYS A 948 -31.39 16.03 -25.12
CA LYS A 948 -30.84 16.61 -26.35
C LYS A 948 -30.00 15.59 -27.12
N GLY A 949 -29.21 14.77 -26.45
CA GLY A 949 -28.37 13.73 -27.06
C GLY A 949 -29.14 12.70 -27.89
N GLY A 950 -30.40 12.41 -27.53
CA GLY A 950 -31.28 11.52 -28.29
C GLY A 950 -32.00 12.17 -29.48
N SER A 951 -31.91 13.49 -29.65
CA SER A 951 -32.59 14.25 -30.72
C SER A 951 -31.65 15.14 -31.56
N GLY A 952 -30.44 15.40 -31.08
CA GLY A 952 -29.40 16.16 -31.77
C GLY A 952 -28.60 15.33 -32.77
N ARG A 953 -27.73 16.02 -33.52
CA ARG A 953 -26.83 15.43 -34.50
C ARG A 953 -25.44 15.28 -33.91
N TRP A 954 -24.81 14.15 -34.19
CA TRP A 954 -23.47 13.80 -33.72
C TRP A 954 -22.46 13.91 -34.87
N ASP A 955 -22.36 15.10 -35.45
CA ASP A 955 -21.49 15.45 -36.58
C ASP A 955 -20.50 16.60 -36.26
N VAL A 956 -20.51 17.13 -35.03
CA VAL A 956 -19.61 18.22 -34.60
C VAL A 956 -18.26 17.66 -34.18
N ALA A 957 -17.25 17.75 -35.06
CA ALA A 957 -15.87 17.39 -34.73
C ALA A 957 -15.28 18.38 -33.71
N LEU A 958 -14.76 17.85 -32.59
CA LEU A 958 -14.10 18.63 -31.54
C LEU A 958 -12.59 18.72 -31.77
N THR A 959 -11.92 17.58 -31.81
CA THR A 959 -10.45 17.47 -31.82
C THR A 959 -10.01 16.18 -32.52
N LEU A 960 -8.89 16.26 -33.23
CA LEU A 960 -8.13 15.10 -33.73
C LEU A 960 -6.89 14.89 -32.85
N MET A 961 -6.71 13.70 -32.29
CA MET A 961 -5.55 13.36 -31.46
C MET A 961 -4.67 12.33 -32.18
N SER A 962 -3.35 12.52 -32.20
CA SER A 962 -2.40 11.57 -32.78
C SER A 962 -1.91 10.57 -31.73
N ASN A 963 -1.91 9.28 -32.05
CA ASN A 963 -1.43 8.21 -31.18
C ASN A 963 -0.22 7.49 -31.84
N PRO A 964 0.85 7.14 -31.10
CA PRO A 964 2.04 6.50 -31.70
C PRO A 964 1.82 5.03 -32.10
N SER A 965 0.77 4.38 -31.60
CA SER A 965 0.34 3.03 -31.94
C SER A 965 -1.09 3.04 -32.49
N GLN A 966 -1.54 1.92 -33.06
CA GLN A 966 -2.88 1.85 -33.62
C GLN A 966 -3.96 1.74 -32.50
N PRO A 967 -4.94 2.66 -32.43
CA PRO A 967 -6.00 2.63 -31.42
C PRO A 967 -7.02 1.49 -31.66
N ALA A 968 -6.90 0.42 -30.90
CA ALA A 968 -7.78 -0.75 -30.96
C ALA A 968 -9.01 -0.63 -30.05
N LYS A 969 -8.78 -0.30 -28.78
CA LYS A 969 -9.84 -0.09 -27.78
C LYS A 969 -9.67 1.25 -27.09
N MET A 970 -10.79 1.91 -26.81
CA MET A 970 -10.83 3.24 -26.22
C MET A 970 -11.82 3.26 -25.06
N CYS A 971 -11.49 4.00 -23.99
CA CYS A 971 -12.36 4.18 -22.83
C CYS A 971 -12.21 5.60 -22.27
N PHE A 972 -13.30 6.33 -22.14
CA PHE A 972 -13.30 7.62 -21.46
C PHE A 972 -13.27 7.42 -19.95
N HIS A 973 -12.43 8.21 -19.29
CA HIS A 973 -12.56 8.39 -17.85
C HIS A 973 -13.88 9.11 -17.52
N GLN A 974 -14.55 8.73 -16.43
CA GLN A 974 -15.95 9.10 -16.18
C GLN A 974 -16.18 10.59 -15.87
N PHE A 975 -15.18 11.30 -15.33
CA PHE A 975 -15.33 12.67 -14.81
C PHE A 975 -14.21 13.63 -15.25
N GLU A 976 -12.97 13.19 -15.19
CA GLU A 976 -11.79 13.92 -15.72
C GLU A 976 -11.64 13.69 -17.22
N ASP A 977 -11.10 14.69 -17.92
CA ASP A 977 -10.96 14.75 -19.38
C ASP A 977 -9.78 13.90 -19.89
N HIS A 978 -9.80 12.60 -19.55
CA HIS A 978 -8.82 11.61 -19.99
C HIS A 978 -9.49 10.56 -20.88
N LEU A 979 -8.84 10.23 -22.01
CA LEU A 979 -9.19 9.10 -22.86
C LEU A 979 -8.06 8.07 -22.77
N ALA A 980 -8.38 6.85 -22.31
CA ALA A 980 -7.46 5.72 -22.38
C ALA A 980 -7.59 5.05 -23.75
N VAL A 981 -6.44 4.77 -24.39
CA VAL A 981 -6.33 4.14 -25.70
C VAL A 981 -5.35 2.98 -25.59
N ALA A 982 -5.73 1.80 -26.10
CA ALA A 982 -4.92 0.58 -26.09
C ALA A 982 -4.69 0.03 -27.51
N ASP A 983 -3.56 -0.66 -27.72
CA ASP A 983 -3.21 -1.34 -28.97
C ASP A 983 -3.40 -2.88 -28.87
N ASP A 984 -3.50 -3.54 -30.04
CA ASP A 984 -3.71 -4.99 -30.15
C ASP A 984 -2.40 -5.82 -30.18
N ARG A 985 -1.26 -5.23 -29.78
CA ARG A 985 0.06 -5.85 -30.04
C ARG A 985 0.51 -6.86 -28.99
N ASP A 986 0.03 -6.73 -27.76
CA ASP A 986 0.34 -7.66 -26.67
C ASP A 986 -0.67 -8.83 -26.58
N THR A 987 -1.78 -8.78 -27.33
CA THR A 987 -2.81 -9.82 -27.35
C THR A 987 -2.56 -10.88 -28.44
N ILE A 988 -2.27 -12.12 -28.03
CA ILE A 988 -2.04 -13.25 -28.95
C ILE A 988 -3.38 -13.84 -29.45
N CYS A 989 -4.27 -13.03 -30.04
CA CYS A 989 -5.61 -13.45 -30.50
C CYS A 989 -5.83 -13.32 -32.02
N ASN A 990 -4.95 -13.92 -32.82
CA ASN A 990 -4.97 -13.81 -34.30
C ASN A 990 -6.28 -14.22 -35.03
N LYS A 991 -7.32 -14.79 -34.36
CA LYS A 991 -8.54 -15.31 -35.02
C LYS A 991 -9.87 -15.25 -34.25
N ASN A 992 -9.88 -14.97 -32.94
CA ASN A 992 -11.05 -15.17 -32.08
C ASN A 992 -11.41 -13.91 -31.26
N ALA A 993 -12.38 -14.01 -30.34
CA ALA A 993 -12.83 -12.91 -29.50
C ALA A 993 -11.78 -12.42 -28.47
N GLY A 994 -10.88 -13.31 -28.03
CA GLY A 994 -9.83 -12.98 -27.07
C GLY A 994 -10.35 -12.99 -25.64
N LEU A 995 -10.03 -11.95 -24.85
CA LEU A 995 -10.45 -11.78 -23.47
C LEU A 995 -11.55 -10.70 -23.38
N VAL A 996 -12.67 -11.04 -22.75
CA VAL A 996 -13.79 -10.13 -22.49
C VAL A 996 -13.92 -9.92 -20.98
N LEU A 997 -14.04 -8.66 -20.57
CA LEU A 997 -14.16 -8.21 -19.19
C LEU A 997 -15.39 -7.31 -19.04
N ASP A 998 -16.18 -7.53 -18.00
CA ASP A 998 -17.10 -6.54 -17.43
C ASP A 998 -16.81 -6.34 -15.93
N TRP A 999 -16.97 -5.12 -15.44
CA TRP A 999 -16.63 -4.72 -14.09
C TRP A 999 -17.85 -4.21 -13.34
N GLN A 1000 -18.14 -4.79 -12.17
CA GLN A 1000 -19.30 -4.48 -11.35
C GLN A 1000 -18.89 -3.65 -10.12
N GLN A 1001 -18.85 -2.32 -10.25
CA GLN A 1001 -18.36 -1.43 -9.18
C GLN A 1001 -19.16 -1.59 -7.86
N GLY A 1002 -20.47 -1.83 -7.93
CA GLY A 1002 -21.32 -1.95 -6.74
C GLY A 1002 -21.14 -3.25 -5.95
N GLN A 1003 -20.61 -4.31 -6.56
CA GLN A 1003 -20.36 -5.60 -5.91
C GLN A 1003 -18.87 -5.98 -5.81
N GLY A 1004 -17.97 -5.23 -6.46
CA GLY A 1004 -16.54 -5.53 -6.50
C GLY A 1004 -16.18 -6.75 -7.34
N LYS A 1005 -16.98 -7.08 -8.35
CA LYS A 1005 -16.81 -8.30 -9.16
C LYS A 1005 -16.30 -7.99 -10.56
N ALA A 1006 -15.32 -8.77 -11.01
CA ALA A 1006 -14.88 -8.80 -12.40
C ALA A 1006 -15.38 -10.09 -13.07
N LEU A 1007 -16.20 -9.93 -14.11
CA LEU A 1007 -16.71 -11.02 -14.94
C LEU A 1007 -15.76 -11.20 -16.13
N ILE A 1008 -15.06 -12.34 -16.18
CA ILE A 1008 -14.04 -12.63 -17.19
C ILE A 1008 -14.49 -13.79 -18.07
N ALA A 1009 -14.53 -13.55 -19.38
CA ALA A 1009 -14.97 -14.50 -20.40
C ALA A 1009 -14.10 -14.39 -21.66
N GLY A 1010 -14.43 -15.13 -22.71
CA GLY A 1010 -13.76 -15.03 -24.01
C GLY A 1010 -13.82 -16.31 -24.82
N ASP A 1011 -12.67 -16.77 -25.31
CA ASP A 1011 -12.50 -18.02 -26.07
C ASP A 1011 -12.79 -19.30 -25.26
N VAL A 1012 -12.82 -19.21 -23.93
CA VAL A 1012 -13.05 -20.33 -23.02
C VAL A 1012 -14.55 -20.52 -22.77
N LYS A 1013 -15.01 -21.78 -22.65
CA LYS A 1013 -16.41 -22.15 -22.39
C LYS A 1013 -16.90 -21.88 -20.95
N VAL A 1014 -16.19 -21.03 -20.21
CA VAL A 1014 -16.39 -20.73 -18.79
C VAL A 1014 -16.29 -19.23 -18.59
N ILE A 1015 -17.21 -18.69 -17.79
CA ILE A 1015 -17.25 -17.30 -17.34
C ILE A 1015 -16.78 -17.31 -15.88
N ARG A 1016 -15.64 -16.70 -15.61
CA ARG A 1016 -15.05 -16.63 -14.26
C ARG A 1016 -15.50 -15.37 -13.53
N VAL A 1017 -15.94 -15.54 -12.29
CA VAL A 1017 -16.39 -14.44 -11.41
C VAL A 1017 -15.31 -14.19 -10.36
N TRP A 1018 -14.50 -13.17 -10.58
CA TRP A 1018 -13.46 -12.76 -9.63
C TRP A 1018 -14.01 -11.73 -8.66
N ASN A 1019 -13.69 -11.88 -7.37
CA ASN A 1019 -13.99 -10.89 -6.34
C ASN A 1019 -12.73 -10.06 -6.07
N ALA A 1020 -12.81 -8.74 -6.27
CA ALA A 1020 -11.69 -7.81 -6.10
C ALA A 1020 -11.37 -7.49 -4.63
N ALA A 1021 -12.30 -7.73 -3.69
CA ALA A 1021 -12.04 -7.55 -2.26
C ALA A 1021 -11.24 -8.72 -1.66
N THR A 1022 -11.49 -9.95 -2.12
CA THR A 1022 -10.81 -11.16 -1.62
C THR A 1022 -9.65 -11.62 -2.51
N GLU A 1023 -9.57 -11.10 -3.74
CA GLU A 1023 -8.62 -11.47 -4.80
C GLU A 1023 -8.70 -12.97 -5.20
N VAL A 1024 -9.88 -13.58 -5.06
CA VAL A 1024 -10.14 -15.00 -5.36
C VAL A 1024 -11.17 -15.15 -6.49
N CYS A 1025 -10.97 -16.16 -7.35
CA CYS A 1025 -11.97 -16.61 -8.32
C CYS A 1025 -13.09 -17.35 -7.56
N THR A 1026 -14.28 -16.76 -7.47
CA THR A 1026 -15.38 -17.26 -6.63
C THR A 1026 -16.22 -18.34 -7.32
N ASN A 1027 -16.49 -18.18 -8.62
CA ASN A 1027 -17.36 -19.06 -9.38
C ASN A 1027 -16.89 -19.20 -10.84
N ASP A 1028 -16.88 -20.43 -11.33
CA ASP A 1028 -16.68 -20.77 -12.74
C ASP A 1028 -18.06 -21.16 -13.33
N ILE A 1029 -18.72 -20.23 -14.01
CA ILE A 1029 -20.04 -20.41 -14.62
C ILE A 1029 -19.89 -21.01 -16.01
N SER A 1030 -20.57 -22.11 -16.31
CA SER A 1030 -20.52 -22.73 -17.64
C SER A 1030 -21.25 -21.89 -18.67
N ALA A 1031 -20.58 -21.55 -19.77
CA ALA A 1031 -21.14 -20.76 -20.86
C ALA A 1031 -22.22 -21.50 -21.67
N ARG A 1032 -22.36 -22.83 -21.49
CA ARG A 1032 -23.31 -23.70 -22.20
C ARG A 1032 -23.32 -23.50 -23.74
N SER A 1033 -22.15 -23.22 -24.33
CA SER A 1033 -21.94 -23.19 -25.79
C SER A 1033 -20.58 -23.76 -26.19
N GLY A 1034 -20.47 -24.19 -27.45
CA GLY A 1034 -19.19 -24.48 -28.11
C GLY A 1034 -18.48 -23.23 -28.63
N SER A 1035 -19.19 -22.11 -28.75
CA SER A 1035 -18.74 -20.84 -29.32
C SER A 1035 -18.10 -19.94 -28.28
N CYS A 1036 -17.15 -19.10 -28.70
CA CYS A 1036 -16.57 -18.06 -27.85
C CYS A 1036 -17.57 -16.96 -27.49
N ILE A 1037 -17.37 -16.35 -26.33
CA ILE A 1037 -18.09 -15.16 -25.85
C ILE A 1037 -17.41 -13.92 -26.45
N THR A 1038 -18.21 -13.04 -27.04
CA THR A 1038 -17.75 -11.89 -27.83
C THR A 1038 -17.91 -10.56 -27.11
N SER A 1039 -18.91 -10.47 -26.24
CA SER A 1039 -19.20 -9.28 -25.43
C SER A 1039 -19.95 -9.67 -24.17
N LEU A 1040 -19.76 -8.92 -23.09
CA LEU A 1040 -20.41 -9.16 -21.80
C LEU A 1040 -20.83 -7.82 -21.19
N THR A 1041 -22.01 -7.78 -20.58
CA THR A 1041 -22.58 -6.60 -19.92
C THR A 1041 -23.43 -7.03 -18.74
N SER A 1042 -23.50 -6.23 -17.67
CA SER A 1042 -24.30 -6.53 -16.49
C SER A 1042 -25.10 -5.33 -16.01
N ASP A 1043 -26.18 -5.59 -15.25
CA ASP A 1043 -26.87 -4.51 -14.55
C ASP A 1043 -25.99 -3.98 -13.42
N GLN A 1044 -25.50 -2.76 -13.58
CA GLN A 1044 -24.62 -2.11 -12.61
C GLN A 1044 -25.35 -1.61 -11.35
N VAL A 1045 -26.68 -1.71 -11.28
CA VAL A 1045 -27.46 -1.28 -10.11
C VAL A 1045 -27.78 -2.42 -9.15
N ALA A 1046 -28.31 -3.56 -9.62
CA ALA A 1046 -28.46 -4.75 -8.78
C ALA A 1046 -27.23 -5.66 -8.77
N GLY A 1047 -26.43 -5.68 -9.84
CA GLY A 1047 -25.23 -6.52 -10.00
C GLY A 1047 -25.49 -8.02 -10.23
N ASN A 1048 -26.69 -8.51 -9.95
CA ASN A 1048 -26.99 -9.95 -9.92
C ASN A 1048 -27.11 -10.59 -11.31
N ILE A 1049 -27.57 -9.84 -12.31
CA ILE A 1049 -27.84 -10.34 -13.67
C ILE A 1049 -26.78 -9.82 -14.65
N PHE A 1050 -26.30 -10.70 -15.50
CA PHE A 1050 -25.41 -10.35 -16.62
C PHE A 1050 -25.80 -11.08 -17.90
N ILE A 1051 -25.39 -10.51 -19.03
CA ILE A 1051 -25.73 -10.96 -20.38
C ILE A 1051 -24.44 -11.13 -21.17
N ALA A 1052 -24.31 -12.26 -21.87
CA ALA A 1052 -23.19 -12.55 -22.75
C ALA A 1052 -23.68 -12.76 -24.20
N GLY A 1053 -23.01 -12.08 -25.14
CA GLY A 1053 -23.15 -12.30 -26.58
C GLY A 1053 -22.14 -13.32 -27.08
N PHE A 1054 -22.54 -14.18 -28.02
CA PHE A 1054 -21.72 -15.28 -28.51
C PHE A 1054 -21.43 -15.19 -30.02
N GLY A 1055 -20.35 -15.84 -30.45
CA GLY A 1055 -19.95 -15.92 -31.85
C GLY A 1055 -20.93 -16.67 -32.76
N ASP A 1056 -21.85 -17.46 -32.18
CA ASP A 1056 -22.93 -18.16 -32.88
C ASP A 1056 -24.18 -17.29 -33.15
N GLY A 1057 -24.25 -16.09 -32.58
CA GLY A 1057 -25.44 -15.22 -32.66
C GLY A 1057 -26.41 -15.38 -31.49
N ALA A 1058 -26.18 -16.31 -30.56
CA ALA A 1058 -27.02 -16.38 -29.37
C ALA A 1058 -26.64 -15.30 -28.34
N VAL A 1059 -27.64 -14.71 -27.70
CA VAL A 1059 -27.48 -13.85 -26.51
C VAL A 1059 -28.00 -14.66 -25.32
N ARG A 1060 -27.19 -14.84 -24.27
CA ARG A 1060 -27.58 -15.61 -23.07
C ARG A 1060 -27.58 -14.72 -21.82
N VAL A 1061 -28.60 -14.88 -20.99
CA VAL A 1061 -28.78 -14.16 -19.72
C VAL A 1061 -28.49 -15.10 -18.55
N PHE A 1062 -27.74 -14.61 -17.57
CA PHE A 1062 -27.30 -15.35 -16.40
C PHE A 1062 -27.65 -14.60 -15.10
N ASP A 1063 -27.99 -15.34 -14.05
CA ASP A 1063 -28.18 -14.84 -12.68
C ASP A 1063 -27.12 -15.45 -11.75
N GLN A 1064 -26.34 -14.58 -11.09
CA GLN A 1064 -25.29 -14.97 -10.15
C GLN A 1064 -25.82 -15.53 -8.82
N ARG A 1065 -27.11 -15.35 -8.51
CA ARG A 1065 -27.73 -15.87 -7.27
C ARG A 1065 -28.03 -17.36 -7.34
N LEU A 1066 -28.10 -17.92 -8.56
CA LEU A 1066 -28.32 -19.33 -8.80
C LEU A 1066 -26.99 -20.09 -8.79
N LYS A 1067 -27.04 -21.41 -8.57
CA LYS A 1067 -25.84 -22.26 -8.63
C LYS A 1067 -25.21 -22.19 -10.03
N PRO A 1068 -23.88 -22.21 -10.19
CA PRO A 1068 -23.22 -22.06 -11.49
C PRO A 1068 -23.69 -23.04 -12.58
N THR A 1069 -24.18 -24.22 -12.19
CA THR A 1069 -24.78 -25.21 -13.10
C THR A 1069 -26.12 -24.76 -13.70
N THR A 1070 -26.93 -24.01 -12.96
CA THR A 1070 -28.27 -23.52 -13.34
C THR A 1070 -28.31 -21.99 -13.52
N ALA A 1071 -27.15 -21.32 -13.55
CA ALA A 1071 -27.06 -19.87 -13.61
C ALA A 1071 -27.52 -19.26 -14.95
N MET A 1072 -27.55 -20.03 -16.04
CA MET A 1072 -28.11 -19.59 -17.32
C MET A 1072 -29.64 -19.68 -17.27
N VAL A 1073 -30.31 -18.53 -17.34
CA VAL A 1073 -31.76 -18.42 -17.16
C VAL A 1073 -32.49 -18.22 -18.50
N LYS A 1074 -31.88 -17.53 -19.46
CA LYS A 1074 -32.52 -17.21 -20.76
C LYS A 1074 -31.54 -17.31 -21.92
N VAL A 1075 -32.05 -17.67 -23.09
CA VAL A 1075 -31.29 -17.73 -24.34
C VAL A 1075 -32.15 -17.17 -25.48
N TRP A 1076 -31.67 -16.12 -26.13
CA TRP A 1076 -32.26 -15.60 -27.36
C TRP A 1076 -31.42 -16.05 -28.57
N ARG A 1077 -32.07 -16.56 -29.63
CA ARG A 1077 -31.42 -17.11 -30.84
C ARG A 1077 -31.90 -16.45 -32.15
N GLU A 1078 -32.24 -15.17 -32.11
CA GLU A 1078 -32.73 -14.46 -33.31
C GLU A 1078 -31.62 -14.00 -34.26
N HIS A 1079 -30.44 -13.60 -33.74
CA HIS A 1079 -29.31 -13.23 -34.59
C HIS A 1079 -28.66 -14.47 -35.22
N LYS A 1080 -28.35 -14.39 -36.52
CA LYS A 1080 -27.80 -15.49 -37.33
C LYS A 1080 -26.29 -15.38 -37.59
N GLN A 1081 -25.63 -14.42 -36.96
CA GLN A 1081 -24.25 -14.05 -37.21
C GLN A 1081 -23.58 -13.57 -35.91
N TRP A 1082 -22.25 -13.52 -35.94
CA TRP A 1082 -21.39 -13.08 -34.86
C TRP A 1082 -21.87 -11.77 -34.21
N ILE A 1083 -22.11 -11.79 -32.90
CA ILE A 1083 -22.46 -10.60 -32.12
C ILE A 1083 -21.21 -9.75 -31.89
N THR A 1084 -21.26 -8.48 -32.25
CA THR A 1084 -20.15 -7.53 -32.13
C THR A 1084 -20.10 -6.87 -30.76
N ASN A 1085 -21.26 -6.55 -30.19
CA ASN A 1085 -21.39 -6.05 -28.83
C ASN A 1085 -22.82 -6.27 -28.30
N VAL A 1086 -22.94 -6.38 -26.98
CA VAL A 1086 -24.20 -6.38 -26.22
C VAL A 1086 -24.00 -5.42 -25.06
N HIS A 1087 -24.86 -4.43 -24.93
CA HIS A 1087 -24.74 -3.40 -23.89
C HIS A 1087 -26.11 -3.07 -23.29
N MET A 1088 -26.19 -3.10 -21.95
CA MET A 1088 -27.40 -2.72 -21.22
C MET A 1088 -27.38 -1.24 -20.89
N GLN A 1089 -28.42 -0.49 -21.27
CA GLN A 1089 -28.52 0.93 -20.92
C GLN A 1089 -28.75 1.09 -19.41
N ARG A 1090 -27.98 1.96 -18.75
CA ARG A 1090 -27.98 2.10 -17.27
C ARG A 1090 -29.01 3.13 -16.77
N GLY A 1091 -29.26 4.17 -17.57
CA GLY A 1091 -30.35 5.13 -17.41
C GLY A 1091 -31.37 5.04 -18.54
N GLY A 1092 -32.52 5.71 -18.42
CA GLY A 1092 -33.59 5.66 -19.42
C GLY A 1092 -34.48 4.42 -19.28
N VAL A 1093 -34.93 3.85 -20.40
CA VAL A 1093 -35.86 2.70 -20.45
C VAL A 1093 -35.16 1.38 -20.07
N ARG A 1094 -33.83 1.38 -19.96
CA ARG A 1094 -32.98 0.21 -19.61
C ARG A 1094 -33.05 -0.95 -20.59
N GLU A 1095 -33.24 -0.63 -21.86
CA GLU A 1095 -33.23 -1.63 -22.92
C GLU A 1095 -31.81 -2.17 -23.12
N LEU A 1096 -31.75 -3.47 -23.44
CA LEU A 1096 -30.53 -4.15 -23.81
C LEU A 1096 -30.38 -4.06 -25.33
N ILE A 1097 -29.26 -3.52 -25.79
CA ILE A 1097 -28.98 -3.36 -27.22
C ILE A 1097 -27.94 -4.40 -27.64
N SER A 1098 -28.18 -5.07 -28.75
CA SER A 1098 -27.26 -6.07 -29.32
C SER A 1098 -27.03 -5.81 -30.80
N GLY A 1099 -25.76 -5.83 -31.22
CA GLY A 1099 -25.37 -5.62 -32.62
C GLY A 1099 -24.81 -6.91 -33.22
N SER A 1100 -25.35 -7.32 -34.37
CA SER A 1100 -24.84 -8.44 -35.16
C SER A 1100 -24.00 -7.92 -36.34
N ARG A 1101 -22.97 -8.70 -36.72
CA ARG A 1101 -22.05 -8.39 -37.80
C ARG A 1101 -22.72 -8.19 -39.17
N ASN A 1102 -23.96 -8.64 -39.36
CA ASN A 1102 -24.75 -8.41 -40.57
C ASN A 1102 -25.45 -7.04 -40.63
N GLY A 1103 -25.28 -6.17 -39.63
CA GLY A 1103 -25.89 -4.83 -39.60
C GLY A 1103 -27.27 -4.76 -38.95
N GLU A 1104 -27.80 -5.88 -38.44
CA GLU A 1104 -28.99 -5.90 -37.58
C GLU A 1104 -28.61 -5.48 -36.14
N VAL A 1105 -29.34 -4.51 -35.60
CA VAL A 1105 -29.37 -4.21 -34.16
C VAL A 1105 -30.72 -4.62 -33.60
N ARG A 1106 -30.74 -5.36 -32.49
CA ARG A 1106 -31.97 -5.74 -31.77
C ARG A 1106 -32.00 -5.11 -30.39
N LEU A 1107 -33.18 -4.63 -30.02
CA LEU A 1107 -33.53 -4.15 -28.68
C LEU A 1107 -34.22 -5.27 -27.91
N TRP A 1108 -33.86 -5.46 -26.64
CA TRP A 1108 -34.46 -6.47 -25.77
C TRP A 1108 -34.87 -5.89 -24.43
N ASP A 1109 -35.99 -6.42 -23.92
CA ASP A 1109 -36.36 -6.36 -22.51
C ASP A 1109 -36.08 -7.74 -21.91
N LEU A 1110 -35.37 -7.82 -20.79
CA LEU A 1110 -35.09 -9.09 -20.10
C LEU A 1110 -36.38 -9.86 -19.76
N ARG A 1111 -37.49 -9.15 -19.56
CA ARG A 1111 -38.81 -9.72 -19.24
C ARG A 1111 -39.50 -10.37 -20.44
N MET A 1112 -39.13 -10.01 -21.67
CA MET A 1112 -39.77 -10.49 -22.90
C MET A 1112 -38.97 -11.63 -23.54
N ASP A 1113 -39.65 -12.60 -24.14
CA ASP A 1113 -39.01 -13.77 -24.73
C ASP A 1113 -38.46 -13.52 -26.15
N ASN A 1114 -39.03 -12.55 -26.86
CA ASN A 1114 -38.58 -12.09 -28.17
C ASN A 1114 -38.02 -10.66 -28.09
N SER A 1115 -37.32 -10.21 -29.14
CA SER A 1115 -36.87 -8.82 -29.27
C SER A 1115 -38.06 -7.83 -29.32
N ILE A 1116 -37.84 -6.62 -28.81
CA ILE A 1116 -38.83 -5.53 -28.84
C ILE A 1116 -38.92 -4.98 -30.27
N ASP A 1117 -37.76 -4.70 -30.86
CA ASP A 1117 -37.61 -4.15 -32.20
C ASP A 1117 -36.30 -4.61 -32.85
N THR A 1118 -36.27 -4.60 -34.19
CA THR A 1118 -35.12 -4.96 -35.04
C THR A 1118 -34.82 -3.83 -36.01
N ILE A 1119 -33.73 -3.11 -35.76
CA ILE A 1119 -33.26 -1.96 -36.54
C ILE A 1119 -32.19 -2.42 -37.53
N GLN A 1120 -32.48 -2.34 -38.85
CA GLN A 1120 -31.47 -2.58 -39.89
C GLN A 1120 -30.62 -1.33 -40.12
N ALA A 1121 -29.57 -1.17 -39.31
CA ALA A 1121 -28.77 0.05 -39.29
C ALA A 1121 -27.77 0.19 -40.46
N THR A 1122 -27.31 -0.92 -41.03
CA THR A 1122 -26.46 -0.93 -42.24
C THR A 1122 -26.67 -2.19 -43.07
N LYS A 1123 -26.29 -2.15 -44.35
CA LYS A 1123 -26.25 -3.31 -45.27
C LYS A 1123 -24.84 -3.91 -45.38
N ASP A 1124 -23.83 -3.22 -44.86
CA ASP A 1124 -22.44 -3.67 -44.82
C ASP A 1124 -22.13 -4.37 -43.50
N THR A 1125 -20.91 -4.92 -43.37
CA THR A 1125 -20.49 -5.53 -42.11
C THR A 1125 -20.36 -4.49 -41.01
N LEU A 1126 -21.10 -4.72 -39.92
CA LEU A 1126 -20.98 -3.97 -38.68
C LEU A 1126 -19.70 -4.42 -37.96
N ARG A 1127 -18.86 -3.45 -37.56
CA ARG A 1127 -17.57 -3.70 -36.90
C ARG A 1127 -17.59 -3.33 -35.42
N THR A 1128 -18.17 -2.18 -35.10
CA THR A 1128 -18.36 -1.71 -33.72
C THR A 1128 -19.81 -1.35 -33.47
N LEU A 1129 -20.26 -1.60 -32.24
CA LEU A 1129 -21.46 -1.02 -31.67
C LEU A 1129 -21.06 -0.39 -30.33
N SER A 1130 -21.34 0.89 -30.18
CA SER A 1130 -21.19 1.64 -28.93
C SER A 1130 -22.55 2.16 -28.50
N VAL A 1131 -22.85 2.15 -27.21
CA VAL A 1131 -24.13 2.58 -26.66
C VAL A 1131 -23.82 3.54 -25.51
N HIS A 1132 -24.52 4.66 -25.44
CA HIS A 1132 -24.32 5.61 -24.36
C HIS A 1132 -24.96 5.09 -23.07
N GLU A 1133 -24.27 5.18 -21.93
CA GLU A 1133 -24.75 4.63 -20.66
C GLU A 1133 -26.11 5.19 -20.18
N HIS A 1134 -26.45 6.41 -20.58
CA HIS A 1134 -27.56 7.17 -20.00
C HIS A 1134 -28.44 7.93 -21.00
N ALA A 1135 -27.91 8.40 -22.13
CA ALA A 1135 -28.73 8.98 -23.19
C ALA A 1135 -29.25 7.86 -24.11
N PRO A 1136 -30.47 7.98 -24.70
CA PRO A 1136 -31.02 7.00 -25.63
C PRO A 1136 -30.37 7.15 -27.01
N VAL A 1137 -29.08 6.85 -27.10
CA VAL A 1137 -28.30 6.92 -28.35
C VAL A 1137 -27.30 5.76 -28.44
N PHE A 1138 -27.15 5.22 -29.64
CA PHE A 1138 -26.11 4.27 -29.99
C PHE A 1138 -25.44 4.65 -31.32
N SER A 1139 -24.22 4.16 -31.50
CA SER A 1139 -23.39 4.42 -32.67
C SER A 1139 -22.84 3.13 -33.25
N ILE A 1140 -22.69 3.10 -34.57
CA ILE A 1140 -22.19 1.95 -35.32
C ILE A 1140 -21.02 2.36 -36.19
N GLY A 1141 -19.90 1.66 -36.05
CA GLY A 1141 -18.79 1.69 -37.00
C GLY A 1141 -18.99 0.66 -38.11
N THR A 1142 -18.97 1.13 -39.35
CA THR A 1142 -19.10 0.29 -40.54
C THR A 1142 -17.74 -0.10 -41.13
N ASN A 1143 -17.74 -1.08 -42.04
CA ASN A 1143 -16.56 -1.40 -42.84
C ASN A 1143 -16.26 -0.37 -43.97
N ARG A 1144 -17.11 0.64 -44.17
CA ARG A 1144 -16.96 1.67 -45.23
C ARG A 1144 -16.47 3.03 -44.70
N HIS A 1145 -15.72 3.04 -43.60
CA HIS A 1145 -15.22 4.28 -42.99
C HIS A 1145 -16.31 5.26 -42.49
N GLU A 1146 -17.57 4.83 -42.44
CA GLU A 1146 -18.68 5.63 -41.89
C GLU A 1146 -18.98 5.21 -40.44
N VAL A 1147 -19.19 6.19 -39.57
CA VAL A 1147 -19.82 6.03 -38.25
C VAL A 1147 -21.25 6.60 -38.34
N LYS A 1148 -22.24 5.82 -37.90
CA LYS A 1148 -23.67 6.19 -37.92
C LYS A 1148 -24.24 6.21 -36.52
N THR A 1149 -25.00 7.25 -36.19
CA THR A 1149 -25.67 7.39 -34.88
C THR A 1149 -27.18 7.33 -35.02
N PHE A 1150 -27.80 6.66 -34.05
CA PHE A 1150 -29.22 6.36 -33.99
C PHE A 1150 -29.71 6.59 -32.56
N ASN A 1151 -30.95 7.06 -32.42
CA ASN A 1151 -31.68 6.97 -31.16
C ASN A 1151 -32.07 5.49 -30.92
N VAL A 1152 -32.21 5.10 -29.65
CA VAL A 1152 -32.76 3.80 -29.24
C VAL A 1152 -34.14 3.54 -29.88
N ASP A 1153 -34.97 4.58 -30.09
CA ASP A 1153 -36.26 4.49 -30.81
C ASP A 1153 -36.15 4.10 -32.32
N GLY A 1154 -34.97 3.68 -32.80
CA GLY A 1154 -34.70 3.33 -34.19
C GLY A 1154 -34.56 4.51 -35.15
N SER A 1155 -34.79 5.74 -34.70
CA SER A 1155 -34.64 6.93 -35.54
C SER A 1155 -33.17 7.25 -35.82
N TYR A 1156 -32.87 7.55 -37.09
CA TYR A 1156 -31.53 7.89 -37.56
C TYR A 1156 -31.22 9.37 -37.29
N LEU A 1157 -30.08 9.64 -36.64
CA LEU A 1157 -29.68 11.00 -36.23
C LEU A 1157 -28.70 11.63 -37.22
N SER A 1158 -27.57 10.96 -37.45
CA SER A 1158 -26.47 11.49 -38.29
C SER A 1158 -25.47 10.42 -38.72
N SER A 1159 -24.64 10.74 -39.71
CA SER A 1159 -23.43 10.00 -40.06
C SER A 1159 -22.26 10.95 -40.21
N PHE A 1160 -21.08 10.53 -39.78
CA PHE A 1160 -19.83 11.21 -40.09
C PHE A 1160 -18.76 10.21 -40.54
N GLU A 1161 -17.80 10.69 -41.31
CA GLU A 1161 -16.59 9.97 -41.67
C GLU A 1161 -15.45 10.49 -40.77
N PRO A 1162 -14.70 9.63 -40.05
CA PRO A 1162 -13.53 10.07 -39.29
C PRO A 1162 -12.51 10.76 -40.20
N HIS A 1163 -11.79 11.76 -39.71
CA HIS A 1163 -10.65 12.31 -40.46
C HIS A 1163 -9.45 11.35 -40.35
N GLY A 1164 -8.78 11.14 -41.48
CA GLY A 1164 -7.53 10.40 -41.57
C GLY A 1164 -6.46 11.12 -42.40
N SER A 1165 -5.23 10.63 -42.36
CA SER A 1165 -4.06 11.34 -42.92
C SER A 1165 -4.20 11.74 -44.39
N PHE A 1166 -3.86 13.00 -44.69
CA PHE A 1166 -4.01 13.62 -46.02
C PHE A 1166 -3.30 12.85 -47.16
N LEU A 1167 -2.20 12.16 -46.85
CA LEU A 1167 -1.42 11.39 -47.82
C LEU A 1167 -1.94 9.96 -48.04
N SER A 1168 -2.77 9.43 -47.14
CA SER A 1168 -3.39 8.11 -47.28
C SER A 1168 -4.91 8.23 -47.41
N GLN A 1169 -5.39 8.61 -48.61
CA GLN A 1169 -6.82 8.59 -48.95
C GLN A 1169 -7.38 7.15 -49.11
N SER A 1170 -7.17 6.29 -48.10
CA SER A 1170 -7.96 5.08 -47.90
C SER A 1170 -9.34 5.48 -47.36
N ARG A 1171 -10.21 5.99 -48.25
CA ARG A 1171 -11.67 6.19 -48.00
C ARG A 1171 -12.43 4.85 -47.83
N THR A 1172 -11.73 3.83 -47.36
CA THR A 1172 -12.10 2.41 -47.34
C THR A 1172 -11.61 1.70 -46.07
N SER A 1173 -10.93 2.40 -45.17
CA SER A 1173 -10.50 1.82 -43.90
C SER A 1173 -11.72 1.55 -42.99
N PRO A 1174 -11.92 0.33 -42.47
CA PRO A 1174 -13.03 0.03 -41.58
C PRO A 1174 -12.85 0.71 -40.21
N VAL A 1175 -13.96 1.05 -39.53
CA VAL A 1175 -13.92 1.57 -38.15
C VAL A 1175 -13.53 0.43 -37.18
N VAL A 1176 -12.62 0.71 -36.25
CA VAL A 1176 -12.05 -0.28 -35.29
C VAL A 1176 -12.60 -0.09 -33.90
N GLY A 1177 -12.58 1.15 -33.41
CA GLY A 1177 -13.07 1.52 -32.09
C GLY A 1177 -14.12 2.62 -32.16
N ALA A 1178 -15.16 2.50 -31.35
CA ALA A 1178 -16.13 3.56 -31.08
C ALA A 1178 -16.52 3.50 -29.60
N ALA A 1179 -16.39 4.62 -28.88
CA ALA A 1179 -16.65 4.71 -27.44
C ALA A 1179 -17.39 6.01 -27.13
N PHE A 1180 -18.53 5.94 -26.45
CA PHE A 1180 -19.16 7.11 -25.83
C PHE A 1180 -18.50 7.45 -24.49
N HIS A 1181 -18.51 8.72 -24.13
CA HIS A 1181 -18.24 9.15 -22.77
C HIS A 1181 -19.44 8.78 -21.86
N PRO A 1182 -19.25 8.24 -20.64
CA PRO A 1182 -20.36 7.80 -19.78
C PRO A 1182 -21.43 8.87 -19.47
N HIS A 1183 -21.00 10.10 -19.15
CA HIS A 1183 -21.89 11.23 -18.83
C HIS A 1183 -22.03 12.32 -19.90
N LYS A 1184 -20.92 12.86 -20.44
CA LYS A 1184 -20.90 13.96 -21.43
C LYS A 1184 -21.34 13.47 -22.82
N MET A 1185 -21.96 14.35 -23.61
CA MET A 1185 -22.38 14.05 -24.99
C MET A 1185 -21.19 14.10 -25.98
N VAL A 1186 -20.21 13.21 -25.77
CA VAL A 1186 -18.97 13.11 -26.57
C VAL A 1186 -18.71 11.65 -26.92
N MET A 1187 -18.19 11.42 -28.13
CA MET A 1187 -17.80 10.10 -28.64
C MET A 1187 -16.39 10.15 -29.24
N ALA A 1188 -15.62 9.09 -29.04
CA ALA A 1188 -14.34 8.84 -29.69
C ALA A 1188 -14.49 7.73 -30.74
N CYS A 1189 -13.81 7.88 -31.88
CA CYS A 1189 -13.77 6.87 -32.94
C CYS A 1189 -12.41 6.79 -33.63
N SER A 1190 -12.07 5.59 -34.13
CA SER A 1190 -10.81 5.31 -34.82
C SER A 1190 -11.01 4.41 -36.05
N ALA A 1191 -10.20 4.63 -37.08
CA ALA A 1191 -10.16 3.84 -38.31
C ALA A 1191 -8.99 2.82 -38.31
N LEU A 1192 -9.15 1.71 -39.03
CA LEU A 1192 -8.11 0.70 -39.19
C LEU A 1192 -6.98 1.25 -40.05
N TYR A 1193 -5.74 0.96 -39.64
CA TYR A 1193 -4.50 1.47 -40.24
C TYR A 1193 -4.26 2.97 -40.09
N ASP A 1194 -5.10 3.68 -39.32
CA ASP A 1194 -4.89 5.06 -38.95
C ASP A 1194 -4.39 5.18 -37.50
N ASN A 1195 -3.64 6.23 -37.24
CA ASN A 1195 -3.04 6.54 -35.94
C ASN A 1195 -3.83 7.61 -35.18
N TYR A 1196 -4.84 8.25 -35.81
CA TYR A 1196 -5.62 9.30 -35.17
C TYR A 1196 -6.86 8.77 -34.43
N VAL A 1197 -7.20 9.45 -33.34
CA VAL A 1197 -8.49 9.35 -32.64
C VAL A 1197 -9.28 10.62 -32.91
N ASN A 1198 -10.48 10.45 -33.45
CA ASN A 1198 -11.42 11.53 -33.74
C ASN A 1198 -12.41 11.69 -32.58
N LEU A 1199 -12.53 12.90 -32.03
CA LEU A 1199 -13.53 13.25 -31.01
C LEU A 1199 -14.68 14.04 -31.64
N VAL A 1200 -15.91 13.61 -31.38
CA VAL A 1200 -17.16 14.18 -31.94
C VAL A 1200 -18.17 14.42 -30.81
N SER A 1201 -18.92 15.53 -30.87
CA SER A 1201 -20.01 15.84 -29.94
C SER A 1201 -21.39 15.88 -30.61
N CYS A 1202 -22.41 15.89 -29.76
CA CYS A 1202 -23.78 16.28 -30.11
C CYS A 1202 -23.96 17.81 -30.16
#